data_AF-A0A2I2FES8-F1
#
_entry.id   AF-A0A2I2FES8-F1
#
_cell.length_a   1.000
_cell.length_b   1.000
_cell.length_c   1.000
_cell.angle_alpha   90.00
_cell.angle_beta   90.00
_cell.angle_gamma   90.00
#
_symmetry.space_group_name_H-M   'P 1'
#
loop_
_entity.id
_entity.type
_entity.pdbx_description
1 polymer ?
#
loop_
_entity_poly.entity_id
_entity_poly.type
_entity_poly.pdbx_seq_one_letter_code
_entity_poly.pdbx_strand_id
1 'polypeptide(L)'
;MAVRDVVADESLLPVLNTSAETREQCQKLLALLDPTVDSTSRDPKEIALAASREQKQLYALLARLRGQNRDAVFHVRETKQSTAEARQEIDRLHLQLQNLYYEQRHLTGEIAACDSYDHKYRSLPLIPVEEFFELFPEHRESDSHELMIARINHEHAEREKLEQARQELLKRKQALIAENNKRKEDLASLDQDLERFIDHALVMTSKHEDSGSEKTAVDATMTPSTPAKAAPSPEKPEAARTRFKVIAAFWAVIIFLGFPIWWKTTSIYRASLPIDDMSDWADGKICRPVFPLEIRFETPSLPDAEAQHLLRTTQHTLDDLNEFSAHHLRLKLSDDPSVEDGLSPDEKADTALTVRLLPREDLTAPRAELQLDAAQLDVLYSPSQVPPPSSSNPPLSAFIAAELQRLFLEEKATIAHVLSDSAVAAHTNTNTPSSSNNQQPSAILNSISPQLAESIARRLRRSMKYADTYHLAFSLFTPGAEPSSWDIQAAVQEYISPVLQSFAPISNFTVDTQVQLYATFSPMAPRPEYDESQSAWTLKKDDLSAFINAAEWPLSPSIGSGPTINFILYVPAPSQSPLLVKESSATSWIIPQWGGVFLLNPPLDAASPSPTNPPHLSQESLQPAFLTFSHQLLTLLGAPTTPTSLPLRLQTLIRVRAAMLLLSASSTMGSLARLTESLPSIPIPANVAKSVSTTLSHLSLTCTHLRHGRFHAALASARVAEAEAERSFFEKSMVGQVYFPDEHKVAVYLPLLGPVGVPLLVGLLKEVKRFVASRKAKKA
;
A
#
# COMPACT_ATOMS: atom_id res chain seq x y z
N MET A 1 24.66 -23.19 33.33
CA MET A 1 25.40 -21.94 33.58
C MET A 1 24.82 -21.28 34.82
N ALA A 2 25.66 -20.83 35.74
CA ALA A 2 25.27 -19.84 36.74
C ALA A 2 25.14 -18.46 36.07
N VAL A 3 24.43 -17.52 36.71
CA VAL A 3 24.33 -16.14 36.21
C VAL A 3 25.72 -15.46 36.14
N ARG A 4 26.65 -15.91 36.99
CA ARG A 4 28.08 -15.56 36.99
C ARG A 4 28.82 -15.93 35.70
N ASP A 5 28.30 -16.87 34.91
CA ASP A 5 28.92 -17.32 33.65
C ASP A 5 28.41 -16.49 32.44
N VAL A 6 27.44 -15.58 32.67
CA VAL A 6 26.68 -14.87 31.62
C VAL A 6 26.88 -13.36 31.71
N VAL A 7 27.00 -12.79 32.92
CA VAL A 7 27.22 -11.35 33.14
C VAL A 7 28.72 -11.09 33.27
N ALA A 8 29.35 -10.68 32.16
CA ALA A 8 30.79 -10.36 32.09
C ALA A 8 31.12 -8.87 32.33
N ASP A 9 30.12 -8.02 32.57
CA ASP A 9 30.27 -6.57 32.76
C ASP A 9 30.84 -6.24 34.15
N GLU A 10 32.01 -5.60 34.19
CA GLU A 10 32.71 -5.23 35.44
C GLU A 10 31.89 -4.30 36.35
N SER A 11 30.96 -3.50 35.80
CA SER A 11 30.07 -2.64 36.58
C SER A 11 28.94 -3.42 37.28
N LEU A 12 28.54 -4.56 36.73
CA LEU A 12 27.42 -5.38 37.22
C LEU A 12 27.86 -6.52 38.14
N LEU A 13 29.11 -7.00 38.02
CA LEU A 13 29.67 -8.02 38.92
C LEU A 13 29.59 -7.64 40.42
N PRO A 14 29.82 -6.38 40.87
CA PRO A 14 29.63 -5.98 42.26
C PRO A 14 28.18 -6.06 42.74
N VAL A 15 27.21 -5.68 41.89
CA VAL A 15 25.76 -5.80 42.19
C VAL A 15 25.39 -7.26 42.35
N LEU A 16 25.83 -8.11 41.41
CA LEU A 16 25.53 -9.54 41.40
C LEU A 16 26.09 -10.24 42.65
N ASN A 17 27.34 -9.95 43.02
CA ASN A 17 27.94 -10.53 44.23
C ASN A 17 27.28 -10.04 45.52
N THR A 18 27.05 -8.72 45.67
CA THR A 18 26.34 -8.21 46.85
C THR A 18 24.90 -8.71 46.94
N SER A 19 24.21 -8.98 45.81
CA SER A 19 22.88 -9.63 45.84
C SER A 19 22.95 -11.09 46.31
N ALA A 20 24.00 -11.83 45.94
CA ALA A 20 24.21 -13.20 46.38
C ALA A 20 24.54 -13.28 47.89
N GLU A 21 25.41 -12.39 48.38
CA GLU A 21 25.70 -12.20 49.81
C GLU A 21 24.41 -11.85 50.59
N THR A 22 23.62 -10.90 50.08
CA THR A 22 22.33 -10.51 50.68
C THR A 22 21.36 -11.69 50.77
N ARG A 23 21.27 -12.52 49.71
CA ARG A 23 20.40 -13.70 49.69
C ARG A 23 20.83 -14.75 50.70
N GLU A 24 22.13 -15.03 50.79
CA GLU A 24 22.68 -15.96 51.79
C GLU A 24 22.41 -15.46 53.22
N GLN A 25 22.53 -14.14 53.44
CA GLN A 25 22.24 -13.51 54.73
C GLN A 25 20.75 -13.55 55.10
N CYS A 26 19.83 -13.39 54.12
CA CYS A 26 18.42 -13.66 54.32
C CYS A 26 18.16 -15.13 54.70
N GLN A 27 18.84 -16.08 54.05
CA GLN A 27 18.68 -17.52 54.35
C GLN A 27 19.17 -17.88 55.76
N LYS A 28 20.27 -17.29 56.23
CA LYS A 28 20.74 -17.43 57.63
C LYS A 28 19.74 -16.87 58.63
N LEU A 29 19.20 -15.67 58.38
CA LEU A 29 18.20 -15.05 59.26
C LEU A 29 16.89 -15.86 59.29
N LEU A 30 16.44 -16.41 58.16
CA LEU A 30 15.29 -17.31 58.10
C LEU A 30 15.53 -18.61 58.86
N ALA A 31 16.70 -19.23 58.73
CA ALA A 31 17.06 -20.46 59.46
C ALA A 31 17.19 -20.26 60.99
N LEU A 32 17.41 -19.03 61.45
CA LEU A 32 17.37 -18.65 62.88
C LEU A 32 15.95 -18.34 63.40
N LEU A 33 14.98 -18.19 62.49
CA LEU A 33 13.57 -17.89 62.77
C LEU A 33 12.64 -19.06 62.46
N ASP A 34 13.18 -20.18 61.96
CA ASP A 34 12.43 -21.39 61.62
C ASP A 34 11.97 -22.12 62.89
N PRO A 35 10.65 -22.26 63.14
CA PRO A 35 10.13 -22.88 64.35
C PRO A 35 10.31 -24.41 64.38
N THR A 36 10.80 -25.03 63.31
CA THR A 36 10.95 -26.50 63.22
C THR A 36 12.29 -27.03 63.74
N VAL A 37 13.26 -26.17 64.04
CA VAL A 37 14.64 -26.55 64.41
C VAL A 37 14.85 -26.52 65.93
N ASP A 38 14.63 -27.67 66.59
CA ASP A 38 14.98 -27.98 68.00
C ASP A 38 14.77 -26.86 69.03
N SER A 39 13.49 -26.56 69.32
CA SER A 39 13.05 -25.59 70.34
C SER A 39 13.29 -26.03 71.80
N THR A 40 14.27 -26.91 72.06
CA THR A 40 14.42 -27.67 73.32
C THR A 40 15.74 -27.43 74.06
N SER A 41 16.67 -26.65 73.51
CA SER A 41 18.03 -26.50 74.11
C SER A 41 18.70 -25.12 73.99
N ARG A 42 17.99 -24.06 73.57
CA ARG A 42 18.55 -22.70 73.43
C ARG A 42 17.75 -21.63 74.16
N ASP A 43 18.46 -20.70 74.78
CA ASP A 43 17.87 -19.66 75.61
C ASP A 43 17.21 -18.57 74.73
N PRO A 44 15.91 -18.21 74.91
CA PRO A 44 15.20 -17.30 74.00
C PRO A 44 15.86 -15.92 73.82
N LYS A 45 16.62 -15.45 74.82
CA LYS A 45 17.37 -14.19 74.76
C LYS A 45 18.56 -14.26 73.81
N GLU A 46 19.21 -15.42 73.69
CA GLU A 46 20.34 -15.61 72.77
C GLU A 46 19.88 -15.66 71.32
N ILE A 47 18.74 -16.32 71.05
CA ILE A 47 18.12 -16.37 69.72
C ILE A 47 17.75 -14.95 69.25
N ALA A 48 17.09 -14.17 70.10
CA ALA A 48 16.74 -12.78 69.79
C ALA A 48 17.98 -11.89 69.54
N LEU A 49 19.05 -12.09 70.31
CA LEU A 49 20.30 -11.33 70.17
C LEU A 49 21.10 -11.75 68.92
N ALA A 50 21.06 -13.02 68.54
CA ALA A 50 21.62 -13.52 67.28
C ALA A 50 20.84 -12.96 66.07
N ALA A 51 19.51 -13.07 66.05
CA ALA A 51 18.68 -12.52 65.00
C ALA A 51 18.89 -11.00 64.81
N SER A 52 19.04 -10.24 65.90
CA SER A 52 19.36 -8.80 65.84
C SER A 52 20.75 -8.49 65.25
N ARG A 53 21.73 -9.39 65.38
CA ARG A 53 23.05 -9.25 64.73
C ARG A 53 22.94 -9.51 63.22
N GLU A 54 22.30 -10.61 62.83
CA GLU A 54 22.15 -10.97 61.41
C GLU A 54 21.29 -9.95 60.65
N GLN A 55 20.24 -9.41 61.29
CA GLN A 55 19.40 -8.35 60.75
C GLN A 55 20.17 -7.04 60.49
N LYS A 56 21.11 -6.65 61.37
CA LYS A 56 21.96 -5.46 61.17
C LYS A 56 22.91 -5.64 59.98
N GLN A 57 23.49 -6.83 59.82
CA GLN A 57 24.31 -7.17 58.66
C GLN A 57 23.49 -7.14 57.36
N LEU A 58 22.27 -7.70 57.39
CA LEU A 58 21.34 -7.66 56.26
C LEU A 58 20.97 -6.23 55.84
N TYR A 59 20.69 -5.31 56.78
CA TYR A 59 20.41 -3.91 56.44
C TYR A 59 21.61 -3.19 55.84
N ALA A 60 22.84 -3.50 56.27
CA ALA A 60 24.06 -2.94 55.67
C ALA A 60 24.25 -3.44 54.21
N LEU A 61 24.04 -4.73 53.96
CA LEU A 61 24.09 -5.30 52.61
C LEU A 61 22.99 -4.72 51.70
N LEU A 62 21.76 -4.57 52.19
CA LEU A 62 20.65 -3.96 51.45
C LEU A 62 20.92 -2.48 51.12
N ALA A 63 21.56 -1.72 52.00
CA ALA A 63 21.96 -0.34 51.72
C ALA A 63 23.03 -0.28 50.61
N ARG A 64 24.04 -1.14 50.67
CA ARG A 64 25.09 -1.27 49.65
C ARG A 64 24.50 -1.65 48.29
N LEU A 65 23.64 -2.68 48.26
CA LEU A 65 22.98 -3.17 47.06
C LEU A 65 22.10 -2.09 46.39
N ARG A 66 21.36 -1.30 47.18
CA ARG A 66 20.56 -0.17 46.66
C ARG A 66 21.42 0.92 46.02
N GLY A 67 22.59 1.22 46.60
CA GLY A 67 23.56 2.14 46.00
C GLY A 67 24.05 1.62 44.65
N GLN A 68 24.68 0.45 44.63
CA GLN A 68 25.25 -0.14 43.42
C GLN A 68 24.21 -0.34 42.30
N ASN A 69 22.97 -0.74 42.64
CA ASN A 69 21.89 -0.88 41.68
C ASN A 69 21.46 0.47 41.07
N ARG A 70 21.41 1.55 41.87
CA ARG A 70 21.10 2.90 41.38
C ARG A 70 22.20 3.39 40.44
N ASP A 71 23.45 3.14 40.78
CA ASP A 71 24.60 3.61 40.02
C ASP A 71 24.73 2.83 38.68
N ALA A 72 24.41 1.54 38.66
CA ALA A 72 24.24 0.75 37.43
C ALA A 72 23.09 1.29 36.53
N VAL A 73 21.96 1.67 37.10
CA VAL A 73 20.84 2.30 36.36
C VAL A 73 21.26 3.65 35.74
N PHE A 74 22.14 4.41 36.38
CA PHE A 74 22.69 5.63 35.78
C PHE A 74 23.58 5.34 34.57
N HIS A 75 24.51 4.38 34.63
CA HIS A 75 25.33 4.01 33.46
C HIS A 75 24.51 3.44 32.28
N VAL A 76 23.44 2.69 32.56
CA VAL A 76 22.51 2.23 31.51
C VAL A 76 21.80 3.42 30.84
N ARG A 77 21.43 4.45 31.61
CA ARG A 77 20.81 5.68 31.08
C ARG A 77 21.79 6.51 30.24
N GLU A 78 23.03 6.67 30.72
CA GLU A 78 24.13 7.34 30.02
C GLU A 78 24.44 6.65 28.68
N THR A 79 24.60 5.32 28.70
CA THR A 79 24.82 4.50 27.49
C THR A 79 23.66 4.63 26.49
N LYS A 80 22.41 4.62 26.98
CA LYS A 80 21.21 4.82 26.15
C LYS A 80 21.15 6.22 25.54
N GLN A 81 21.63 7.26 26.23
CA GLN A 81 21.70 8.61 25.68
C GLN A 81 22.75 8.70 24.57
N SER A 82 24.00 8.30 24.84
CA SER A 82 25.09 8.37 23.85
C SER A 82 24.80 7.56 22.57
N THR A 83 24.16 6.39 22.71
CA THR A 83 23.73 5.58 21.56
C THR A 83 22.54 6.18 20.79
N ALA A 84 21.68 6.97 21.44
CA ALA A 84 20.61 7.72 20.75
C ALA A 84 21.18 8.93 19.99
N GLU A 85 22.11 9.67 20.59
CA GLU A 85 22.80 10.81 19.95
C GLU A 85 23.58 10.37 18.70
N ALA A 86 24.37 9.31 18.80
CA ALA A 86 25.10 8.74 17.67
C ALA A 86 24.17 8.21 16.56
N ARG A 87 23.03 7.62 16.93
CA ARG A 87 21.99 7.21 15.97
C ARG A 87 21.39 8.43 15.27
N GLN A 88 21.06 9.50 15.99
CA GLN A 88 20.47 10.71 15.40
C GLN A 88 21.40 11.37 14.37
N GLU A 89 22.71 11.31 14.58
CA GLU A 89 23.68 11.74 13.57
C GLU A 89 23.68 10.83 12.33
N ILE A 90 23.63 9.50 12.50
CA ILE A 90 23.52 8.55 11.37
C ILE A 90 22.23 8.79 10.58
N ASP A 91 21.08 8.95 11.26
CA ASP A 91 19.78 9.18 10.62
C ASP A 91 19.79 10.54 9.85
N ARG A 92 20.47 11.57 10.38
CA ARG A 92 20.71 12.86 9.68
C ARG A 92 21.59 12.71 8.43
N LEU A 93 22.69 11.97 8.52
CA LEU A 93 23.60 11.72 7.40
C LEU A 93 22.93 10.87 6.32
N HIS A 94 22.07 9.91 6.70
CA HIS A 94 21.29 9.10 5.78
C HIS A 94 20.29 9.94 4.97
N LEU A 95 19.60 10.89 5.61
CA LEU A 95 18.72 11.84 4.93
C LEU A 95 19.49 12.72 3.92
N GLN A 96 20.69 13.19 4.27
CA GLN A 96 21.55 13.95 3.34
C GLN A 96 21.98 13.10 2.14
N LEU A 97 22.35 11.83 2.36
CA LEU A 97 22.68 10.88 1.29
C LEU A 97 21.47 10.58 0.38
N GLN A 98 20.26 10.45 0.95
CA GLN A 98 19.03 10.23 0.19
C GLN A 98 18.68 11.42 -0.70
N ASN A 99 18.89 12.65 -0.23
CA ASN A 99 18.73 13.87 -1.03
C ASN A 99 19.71 13.90 -2.22
N LEU A 100 20.99 13.54 -2.00
CA LEU A 100 21.99 13.46 -3.07
C LEU A 100 21.66 12.37 -4.10
N TYR A 101 21.11 11.22 -3.69
CA TYR A 101 20.62 10.21 -4.63
C TYR A 101 19.38 10.68 -5.43
N TYR A 102 18.50 11.48 -4.82
CA TYR A 102 17.39 12.10 -5.54
C TYR A 102 17.90 13.10 -6.60
N GLU A 103 18.82 13.99 -6.22
CA GLU A 103 19.45 14.96 -7.12
C GLU A 103 20.20 14.27 -8.27
N GLN A 104 21.02 13.25 -7.98
CA GLN A 104 21.68 12.42 -8.98
C GLN A 104 20.67 11.81 -9.96
N ARG A 105 19.56 11.24 -9.45
CA ARG A 105 18.53 10.61 -10.28
C ARG A 105 17.77 11.63 -11.14
N HIS A 106 17.52 12.83 -10.62
CA HIS A 106 16.91 13.94 -11.36
C HIS A 106 17.80 14.36 -12.54
N LEU A 107 19.06 14.71 -12.25
CA LEU A 107 20.04 15.13 -13.25
C LEU A 107 20.31 14.05 -14.30
N THR A 108 20.37 12.77 -13.89
CA THR A 108 20.50 11.63 -14.84
C THR A 108 19.26 11.51 -15.73
N GLY A 109 18.07 11.77 -15.20
CA GLY A 109 16.82 11.80 -15.97
C GLY A 109 16.76 12.96 -16.96
N GLU A 110 17.21 14.16 -16.58
CA GLU A 110 17.30 15.33 -17.46
C GLU A 110 18.34 15.14 -18.57
N ILE A 111 19.51 14.58 -18.26
CA ILE A 111 20.53 14.20 -19.26
C ILE A 111 19.94 13.19 -20.24
N ALA A 112 19.29 12.12 -19.75
CA ALA A 112 18.65 11.13 -20.61
C ALA A 112 17.51 11.72 -21.47
N ALA A 113 16.76 12.71 -20.96
CA ALA A 113 15.73 13.41 -21.73
C ALA A 113 16.32 14.31 -22.82
N CYS A 114 17.47 14.94 -22.58
CA CYS A 114 18.23 15.68 -23.58
C CYS A 114 18.84 14.75 -24.66
N ASP A 115 19.49 13.66 -24.24
CA ASP A 115 20.13 12.71 -25.15
C ASP A 115 19.13 11.93 -26.03
N SER A 116 17.91 11.69 -25.52
CA SER A 116 16.83 11.03 -26.25
C SER A 116 15.92 11.99 -27.04
N TYR A 117 16.21 13.28 -27.06
CA TYR A 117 15.44 14.26 -27.83
C TYR A 117 15.56 13.99 -29.34
N ASP A 118 14.46 13.57 -29.98
CA ASP A 118 14.46 13.29 -31.42
C ASP A 118 14.54 14.58 -32.25
N HIS A 119 15.76 14.92 -32.65
CA HIS A 119 15.99 16.01 -33.59
C HIS A 119 15.49 15.61 -34.99
N LYS A 120 14.35 16.19 -35.39
CA LYS A 120 13.68 15.99 -36.69
C LYS A 120 14.61 15.95 -37.92
N TYR A 121 15.75 16.65 -37.91
CA TYR A 121 16.71 16.61 -39.03
C TYR A 121 17.31 15.19 -39.26
N ARG A 122 17.31 14.31 -38.25
CA ARG A 122 17.83 12.93 -38.34
C ARG A 122 16.89 11.98 -39.12
N SER A 123 15.62 12.33 -39.28
CA SER A 123 14.63 11.53 -40.03
C SER A 123 14.35 12.05 -41.44
N LEU A 124 15.03 13.13 -41.87
CA LEU A 124 14.99 13.57 -43.27
C LEU A 124 15.77 12.57 -44.14
N PRO A 125 15.17 12.01 -45.21
CA PRO A 125 15.96 11.39 -46.26
C PRO A 125 16.73 12.50 -46.98
N LEU A 126 18.05 12.48 -46.82
CA LEU A 126 19.04 13.34 -47.48
C LEU A 126 19.89 12.46 -48.40
N ILE A 127 20.39 13.02 -49.49
CA ILE A 127 21.33 12.29 -50.37
C ILE A 127 22.59 11.82 -49.59
N PRO A 128 23.22 10.69 -49.97
CA PRO A 128 24.46 10.19 -49.38
C PRO A 128 25.57 11.27 -49.28
N VAL A 129 26.47 11.12 -48.31
CA VAL A 129 27.56 12.08 -48.07
C VAL A 129 28.53 12.07 -49.24
N GLU A 130 28.75 10.88 -49.80
CA GLU A 130 29.56 10.58 -50.97
C GLU A 130 29.06 11.34 -52.21
N GLU A 131 27.76 11.22 -52.51
CA GLU A 131 27.11 11.91 -53.64
C GLU A 131 27.09 13.44 -53.44
N PHE A 132 26.84 13.91 -52.21
CA PHE A 132 26.93 15.34 -51.90
C PHE A 132 28.34 15.90 -52.11
N PHE A 133 29.39 15.13 -51.81
CA PHE A 133 30.78 15.52 -52.05
C PHE A 133 31.21 15.49 -53.52
N GLU A 134 30.47 14.82 -54.41
CA GLU A 134 30.68 14.92 -55.87
C GLU A 134 30.01 16.17 -56.44
N LEU A 135 28.84 16.55 -55.91
CA LEU A 135 28.11 17.76 -56.30
C LEU A 135 28.71 19.05 -55.71
N PHE A 136 29.19 19.02 -54.46
CA PHE A 136 29.74 20.17 -53.72
C PHE A 136 31.10 19.84 -53.10
N PRO A 137 32.19 19.82 -53.89
CA PRO A 137 33.53 19.44 -53.41
C PRO A 137 34.10 20.37 -52.32
N GLU A 138 33.62 21.62 -52.24
CA GLU A 138 34.09 22.65 -51.30
C GLU A 138 33.79 22.29 -49.83
N HIS A 139 32.75 21.48 -49.57
CA HIS A 139 32.35 21.09 -48.21
C HIS A 139 33.13 19.89 -47.63
N ARG A 140 34.12 19.35 -48.36
CA ARG A 140 34.89 18.15 -47.92
C ARG A 140 35.74 18.36 -46.66
N GLU A 141 36.04 19.61 -46.31
CA GLU A 141 36.81 19.98 -45.11
C GLU A 141 35.98 20.80 -44.09
N SER A 142 34.66 20.95 -44.31
CA SER A 142 33.75 21.62 -43.35
C SER A 142 33.48 20.75 -42.12
N ASP A 143 33.06 21.37 -41.00
CA ASP A 143 32.67 20.62 -39.81
C ASP A 143 31.41 19.75 -40.04
N SER A 144 31.26 18.66 -39.29
CA SER A 144 30.12 17.76 -39.37
C SER A 144 28.77 18.45 -39.15
N HIS A 145 28.70 19.54 -38.37
CA HIS A 145 27.48 20.32 -38.19
C HIS A 145 27.18 21.19 -39.43
N GLU A 146 28.18 21.89 -39.94
CA GLU A 146 28.08 22.75 -41.12
C GLU A 146 27.71 21.96 -42.38
N LEU A 147 28.34 20.80 -42.57
CA LEU A 147 28.05 19.85 -43.63
C LEU A 147 26.59 19.35 -43.58
N MET A 148 26.04 19.13 -42.38
CA MET A 148 24.64 18.72 -42.23
C MET A 148 23.67 19.85 -42.58
N ILE A 149 23.99 21.10 -42.22
CA ILE A 149 23.22 22.29 -42.62
C ILE A 149 23.25 22.46 -44.15
N ALA A 150 24.42 22.34 -44.78
CA ALA A 150 24.57 22.45 -46.23
C ALA A 150 23.75 21.38 -46.98
N ARG A 151 23.76 20.13 -46.52
CA ARG A 151 22.95 19.03 -47.07
C ARG A 151 21.45 19.27 -46.93
N ILE A 152 21.00 19.79 -45.78
CA ILE A 152 19.57 20.12 -45.55
C ILE A 152 19.12 21.27 -46.46
N ASN A 153 19.94 22.31 -46.62
CA ASN A 153 19.63 23.44 -47.51
C ASN A 153 19.57 23.03 -48.99
N HIS A 154 20.44 22.11 -49.42
CA HIS A 154 20.36 21.51 -50.76
C HIS A 154 19.06 20.72 -50.97
N GLU A 155 18.71 19.83 -50.03
CA GLU A 155 17.47 19.05 -50.09
C GLU A 155 16.21 19.94 -50.11
N HIS A 156 16.22 21.06 -49.37
CA HIS A 156 15.14 22.05 -49.41
C HIS A 156 14.98 22.64 -50.82
N ALA A 157 16.07 23.12 -51.41
CA ALA A 157 16.06 23.74 -52.73
C ALA A 157 15.63 22.78 -53.85
N GLU A 158 16.02 21.50 -53.78
CA GLU A 158 15.54 20.48 -54.72
C GLU A 158 14.05 20.16 -54.52
N ARG A 159 13.56 20.07 -53.27
CA ARG A 159 12.13 19.85 -53.02
C ARG A 159 11.25 21.02 -53.48
N GLU A 160 11.73 22.25 -53.36
CA GLU A 160 11.05 23.43 -53.91
C GLU A 160 10.95 23.36 -55.45
N LYS A 161 12.03 22.99 -56.15
CA LYS A 161 12.01 22.78 -57.61
C LYS A 161 11.04 21.67 -58.00
N LEU A 162 11.05 20.55 -57.29
CA LEU A 162 10.17 19.40 -57.55
C LEU A 162 8.70 19.74 -57.33
N GLU A 163 8.36 20.50 -56.29
CA GLU A 163 6.98 20.95 -56.04
C GLU A 163 6.53 22.00 -57.08
N GLN A 164 7.41 22.92 -57.51
CA GLN A 164 7.13 23.83 -58.63
C GLN A 164 6.84 23.06 -59.92
N ALA A 165 7.71 22.11 -60.30
CA ALA A 165 7.54 21.26 -61.48
C ALA A 165 6.25 20.41 -61.40
N ARG A 166 5.93 19.87 -60.21
CA ARG A 166 4.67 19.17 -59.94
C ARG A 166 3.46 20.07 -60.16
N GLN A 167 3.50 21.34 -59.72
CA GLN A 167 2.40 22.29 -59.93
C GLN A 167 2.24 22.69 -61.41
N GLU A 168 3.33 22.82 -62.16
CA GLU A 168 3.27 23.02 -63.62
C GLU A 168 2.69 21.80 -64.34
N LEU A 169 3.12 20.59 -63.98
CA LEU A 169 2.58 19.34 -64.52
C LEU A 169 1.10 19.15 -64.16
N LEU A 170 0.65 19.58 -62.97
CA LEU A 170 -0.76 19.58 -62.58
C LEU A 170 -1.59 20.56 -63.42
N LYS A 171 -1.11 21.79 -63.63
CA LYS A 171 -1.74 22.78 -64.53
C LYS A 171 -1.83 22.23 -65.96
N ARG A 172 -0.75 21.63 -66.48
CA ARG A 172 -0.70 21.04 -67.83
C ARG A 172 -1.62 19.82 -67.94
N LYS A 173 -1.73 18.99 -66.90
CA LYS A 173 -2.69 17.87 -66.82
C LYS A 173 -4.13 18.39 -66.85
N GLN A 174 -4.46 19.44 -66.10
CA GLN A 174 -5.79 20.04 -66.11
C GLN A 174 -6.14 20.63 -67.49
N ALA A 175 -5.20 21.32 -68.14
CA ALA A 175 -5.38 21.82 -69.50
C ALA A 175 -5.62 20.68 -70.52
N LEU A 176 -4.84 19.60 -70.45
CA LEU A 176 -5.02 18.42 -71.31
C LEU A 176 -6.34 17.67 -71.03
N ILE A 177 -6.83 17.65 -69.79
CA ILE A 177 -8.16 17.09 -69.48
C ILE A 177 -9.27 17.96 -70.08
N ALA A 178 -9.17 19.29 -69.98
CA ALA A 178 -10.12 20.21 -70.60
C ALA A 178 -10.11 20.09 -72.14
N GLU A 179 -8.92 19.98 -72.75
CA GLU A 179 -8.79 19.74 -74.19
C GLU A 179 -9.33 18.37 -74.60
N ASN A 180 -9.09 17.32 -73.82
CA ASN A 180 -9.61 15.97 -74.11
C ASN A 180 -11.13 15.90 -73.98
N ASN A 181 -11.71 16.56 -72.96
CA ASN A 181 -13.16 16.71 -72.83
C ASN A 181 -13.74 17.47 -74.02
N LYS A 182 -13.14 18.59 -74.43
CA LYS A 182 -13.60 19.31 -75.63
C LYS A 182 -13.49 18.45 -76.88
N ARG A 183 -12.35 17.77 -77.11
CA ARG A 183 -12.20 16.83 -78.24
C ARG A 183 -13.20 15.67 -78.18
N LYS A 184 -13.69 15.30 -76.98
CA LYS A 184 -14.75 14.30 -76.80
C LYS A 184 -16.14 14.85 -77.11
N GLU A 185 -16.42 16.12 -76.84
CA GLU A 185 -17.63 16.82 -77.29
C GLU A 185 -17.59 17.02 -78.81
N ASP A 186 -16.45 17.46 -79.36
CA ASP A 186 -16.19 17.54 -80.80
C ASP A 186 -16.40 16.15 -81.44
N LEU A 187 -15.79 15.08 -80.90
CA LEU A 187 -16.01 13.70 -81.35
C LEU A 187 -17.46 13.23 -81.20
N ALA A 188 -18.19 13.58 -80.13
CA ALA A 188 -19.59 13.18 -79.98
C ALA A 188 -20.50 13.85 -81.02
N SER A 189 -20.19 15.09 -81.43
CA SER A 189 -20.86 15.72 -82.57
C SER A 189 -20.43 15.12 -83.92
N LEU A 190 -19.15 14.74 -84.06
CA LEU A 190 -18.64 14.05 -85.24
C LEU A 190 -19.20 12.64 -85.38
N ASP A 191 -19.42 11.91 -84.28
CA ASP A 191 -20.09 10.61 -84.22
C ASP A 191 -21.57 10.77 -84.58
N GLN A 192 -22.23 11.86 -84.17
CA GLN A 192 -23.61 12.15 -84.56
C GLN A 192 -23.73 12.52 -86.06
N ASP A 193 -22.73 13.21 -86.63
CA ASP A 193 -22.62 13.40 -88.09
C ASP A 193 -22.17 12.13 -88.83
N LEU A 194 -21.40 11.25 -88.17
CA LEU A 194 -20.99 9.96 -88.72
C LEU A 194 -22.12 8.94 -88.66
N GLU A 195 -23.02 8.95 -87.68
CA GLU A 195 -24.27 8.19 -87.68
C GLU A 195 -25.12 8.60 -88.89
N ARG A 196 -25.31 9.91 -89.12
CA ARG A 196 -25.98 10.42 -90.34
C ARG A 196 -25.26 9.96 -91.61
N PHE A 197 -23.93 9.97 -91.63
CA PHE A 197 -23.14 9.54 -92.79
C PHE A 197 -23.15 8.01 -92.97
N ILE A 198 -23.29 7.23 -91.88
CA ILE A 198 -23.38 5.77 -91.87
C ILE A 198 -24.78 5.32 -92.28
N ASP A 199 -25.85 6.02 -91.90
CA ASP A 199 -27.18 5.85 -92.51
C ASP A 199 -27.12 6.09 -94.04
N HIS A 200 -26.28 7.03 -94.49
CA HIS A 200 -26.00 7.25 -95.92
C HIS A 200 -25.01 6.24 -96.55
N ALA A 201 -24.16 5.54 -95.78
CA ALA A 201 -23.03 4.75 -96.30
C ALA A 201 -23.08 3.24 -96.04
N LEU A 202 -23.88 2.75 -95.08
CA LEU A 202 -24.30 1.34 -94.99
C LEU A 202 -25.10 0.91 -96.22
N VAL A 203 -25.63 1.88 -96.97
CA VAL A 203 -26.20 1.70 -98.32
C VAL A 203 -25.17 1.22 -99.35
N MET A 204 -23.85 1.40 -99.12
CA MET A 204 -22.84 1.21 -100.17
C MET A 204 -21.83 0.04 -100.00
N THR A 205 -21.06 -0.07 -98.91
CA THR A 205 -19.87 -0.98 -98.93
C THR A 205 -19.47 -1.65 -97.61
N SER A 206 -19.28 -2.98 -97.63
CA SER A 206 -18.69 -3.79 -96.54
C SER A 206 -17.75 -4.91 -97.07
N LYS A 207 -16.47 -5.01 -96.60
CA LYS A 207 -15.50 -6.17 -96.68
C LYS A 207 -14.01 -5.86 -96.25
N HIS A 208 -13.34 -6.74 -95.44
CA HIS A 208 -11.87 -6.99 -95.19
C HIS A 208 -10.97 -5.99 -94.35
N GLU A 209 -9.88 -6.25 -93.56
CA GLU A 209 -9.04 -7.40 -92.96
C GLU A 209 -7.50 -7.33 -93.32
N ASP A 210 -6.40 -7.65 -92.55
CA ASP A 210 -6.01 -7.91 -91.11
C ASP A 210 -4.42 -7.98 -90.86
N SER A 211 -3.90 -8.00 -89.58
CA SER A 211 -2.53 -8.41 -89.03
C SER A 211 -1.25 -7.50 -89.22
N GLY A 212 -0.02 -7.63 -88.61
CA GLY A 212 0.69 -8.45 -87.54
C GLY A 212 2.27 -8.52 -87.78
N SER A 213 3.29 -8.85 -86.92
CA SER A 213 3.63 -8.88 -85.45
C SER A 213 5.17 -9.25 -85.14
N GLU A 214 5.68 -9.20 -83.87
CA GLU A 214 6.94 -9.82 -83.23
C GLU A 214 8.42 -9.26 -83.47
N LYS A 215 9.62 -9.59 -82.85
CA LYS A 215 10.19 -10.46 -81.71
C LYS A 215 11.74 -10.23 -81.31
N THR A 216 12.22 -10.70 -80.11
CA THR A 216 13.62 -11.19 -79.65
C THR A 216 14.93 -10.28 -79.56
N ALA A 217 16.12 -10.58 -78.94
CA ALA A 217 16.66 -11.35 -77.73
C ALA A 217 18.26 -11.33 -77.51
N VAL A 218 18.83 -11.92 -76.39
CA VAL A 218 20.25 -12.41 -76.01
C VAL A 218 21.50 -11.44 -75.84
N ASP A 219 22.70 -11.64 -75.20
CA ASP A 219 23.48 -12.55 -74.21
C ASP A 219 24.80 -11.78 -73.67
N ALA A 220 25.97 -12.14 -73.03
CA ALA A 220 26.81 -13.25 -72.41
C ALA A 220 28.10 -12.62 -71.66
N THR A 221 29.21 -13.14 -70.99
CA THR A 221 29.81 -14.38 -70.33
C THR A 221 31.21 -14.18 -69.56
N MET A 222 31.64 -15.10 -68.62
CA MET A 222 33.04 -15.57 -68.17
C MET A 222 33.98 -14.97 -67.01
N THR A 223 35.01 -15.75 -66.53
CA THR A 223 35.88 -15.66 -65.26
C THR A 223 37.35 -16.27 -65.43
N PRO A 224 38.26 -16.78 -64.48
CA PRO A 224 38.45 -16.87 -62.96
C PRO A 224 39.92 -16.89 -62.29
N SER A 225 40.07 -16.98 -60.92
CA SER A 225 41.20 -17.57 -60.05
C SER A 225 42.58 -16.82 -59.83
N THR A 226 43.62 -17.07 -58.95
CA THR A 226 44.04 -17.85 -57.67
C THR A 226 45.31 -17.14 -57.00
N PRO A 227 46.28 -17.62 -56.11
CA PRO A 227 46.64 -18.86 -55.30
C PRO A 227 47.08 -18.64 -53.76
N ALA A 228 48.19 -19.22 -53.17
CA ALA A 228 48.54 -19.25 -51.69
C ALA A 228 50.05 -19.46 -51.19
N LYS A 229 50.34 -19.58 -49.85
CA LYS A 229 51.70 -19.71 -49.18
C LYS A 229 51.76 -20.71 -47.96
N ALA A 230 52.95 -20.99 -47.35
CA ALA A 230 53.30 -22.25 -46.62
C ALA A 230 53.41 -22.25 -45.04
N ALA A 231 53.70 -23.43 -44.42
CA ALA A 231 53.74 -23.71 -42.95
C ALA A 231 54.73 -24.86 -42.52
N PRO A 232 55.07 -25.04 -41.22
CA PRO A 232 56.12 -25.98 -40.74
C PRO A 232 55.65 -27.41 -40.31
N SER A 233 56.55 -28.17 -39.64
CA SER A 233 56.68 -29.65 -39.57
C SER A 233 55.63 -30.48 -38.76
N PRO A 234 55.50 -31.81 -39.03
CA PRO A 234 54.43 -32.66 -38.51
C PRO A 234 54.72 -33.43 -37.19
N GLU A 235 53.67 -33.67 -36.40
CA GLU A 235 53.64 -34.59 -35.24
C GLU A 235 53.38 -36.06 -35.67
N LYS A 236 53.77 -37.04 -34.83
CA LYS A 236 53.43 -38.47 -35.03
C LYS A 236 51.91 -38.71 -34.90
N PRO A 237 51.27 -39.52 -35.77
CA PRO A 237 49.81 -39.62 -35.86
C PRO A 237 49.13 -40.29 -34.64
N GLU A 238 49.84 -41.15 -33.92
CA GLU A 238 49.32 -41.82 -32.72
C GLU A 238 49.19 -40.85 -31.54
N ALA A 239 50.18 -39.98 -31.36
CA ALA A 239 50.15 -38.93 -30.34
C ALA A 239 48.98 -37.97 -30.58
N ALA A 240 48.68 -37.61 -31.83
CA ALA A 240 47.51 -36.80 -32.18
C ALA A 240 46.19 -37.50 -31.82
N ARG A 241 46.02 -38.80 -32.11
CA ARG A 241 44.83 -39.56 -31.73
C ARG A 241 44.63 -39.65 -30.21
N THR A 242 45.70 -39.88 -29.45
CA THR A 242 45.63 -39.90 -27.97
C THR A 242 45.32 -38.51 -27.41
N ARG A 243 45.96 -37.46 -27.94
CA ARG A 243 45.67 -36.06 -27.60
C ARG A 243 44.20 -35.69 -27.86
N PHE A 244 43.64 -36.08 -29.01
CA PHE A 244 42.23 -35.87 -29.32
C PHE A 244 41.32 -36.60 -28.33
N LYS A 245 41.59 -37.88 -27.99
CA LYS A 245 40.82 -38.62 -26.98
C LYS A 245 40.85 -37.96 -25.61
N VAL A 246 42.01 -37.47 -25.17
CA VAL A 246 42.16 -36.77 -23.87
C VAL A 246 41.40 -35.44 -23.88
N ILE A 247 41.56 -34.61 -24.92
CA ILE A 247 40.83 -33.33 -25.05
C ILE A 247 39.31 -33.58 -25.11
N ALA A 248 38.85 -34.58 -25.87
CA ALA A 248 37.44 -34.94 -25.95
C ALA A 248 36.88 -35.45 -24.60
N ALA A 249 37.66 -36.22 -23.83
CA ALA A 249 37.26 -36.66 -22.49
C ALA A 249 37.15 -35.49 -21.50
N PHE A 250 38.10 -34.54 -21.52
CA PHE A 250 38.01 -33.31 -20.73
C PHE A 250 36.78 -32.49 -21.09
N TRP A 251 36.51 -32.26 -22.38
CA TRP A 251 35.32 -31.54 -22.82
C TRP A 251 34.01 -32.29 -22.50
N ALA A 252 34.00 -33.62 -22.54
CA ALA A 252 32.84 -34.40 -22.09
C ALA A 252 32.58 -34.23 -20.59
N VAL A 253 33.61 -34.27 -19.74
CA VAL A 253 33.45 -34.01 -18.29
C VAL A 253 32.99 -32.56 -18.04
N ILE A 254 33.54 -31.58 -18.76
CA ILE A 254 33.13 -30.17 -18.64
C ILE A 254 31.66 -29.98 -19.08
N ILE A 255 31.20 -30.62 -20.16
CA ILE A 255 29.85 -30.44 -20.70
C ILE A 255 28.80 -31.23 -19.92
N PHE A 256 29.08 -32.47 -19.52
CA PHE A 256 28.09 -33.36 -18.88
C PHE A 256 28.09 -33.34 -17.35
N LEU A 257 29.21 -32.96 -16.71
CA LEU A 257 29.30 -32.81 -15.25
C LEU A 257 29.57 -31.36 -14.84
N GLY A 258 30.62 -30.74 -15.38
CA GLY A 258 31.10 -29.42 -14.96
C GLY A 258 30.04 -28.33 -15.10
N PHE A 259 29.49 -28.15 -16.30
CA PHE A 259 28.51 -27.11 -16.59
C PHE A 259 27.16 -27.33 -15.87
N PRO A 260 26.54 -28.53 -15.84
CA PRO A 260 25.30 -28.76 -15.08
C PRO A 260 25.46 -28.59 -13.57
N ILE A 261 26.60 -29.01 -12.99
CA ILE A 261 26.88 -28.79 -11.58
C ILE A 261 27.09 -27.30 -11.31
N TRP A 262 27.97 -26.64 -12.08
CA TRP A 262 28.24 -25.20 -11.95
C TRP A 262 26.94 -24.39 -12.02
N TRP A 263 26.15 -24.58 -13.09
CA TRP A 263 24.87 -23.90 -13.30
C TRP A 263 23.91 -24.09 -12.12
N LYS A 264 23.77 -25.33 -11.60
CA LYS A 264 22.91 -25.62 -10.46
C LYS A 264 23.45 -25.05 -9.13
N THR A 265 24.76 -24.83 -9.01
CA THR A 265 25.38 -24.21 -7.83
C THR A 265 25.44 -22.68 -7.89
N THR A 266 25.32 -22.06 -9.08
CA THR A 266 25.32 -20.60 -9.26
C THR A 266 23.92 -20.01 -9.53
N SER A 267 22.94 -20.85 -9.88
CA SER A 267 21.53 -20.48 -9.96
C SER A 267 20.97 -20.13 -8.58
N ILE A 268 20.35 -18.96 -8.46
CA ILE A 268 19.61 -18.54 -7.26
C ILE A 268 18.29 -19.33 -7.19
N TYR A 269 17.90 -19.78 -5.99
CA TYR A 269 16.61 -20.45 -5.80
C TYR A 269 15.45 -19.45 -5.95
N ARG A 270 14.51 -19.76 -6.84
CA ARG A 270 13.33 -18.94 -7.14
C ARG A 270 12.11 -19.85 -7.24
N ALA A 271 11.24 -19.81 -6.24
CA ALA A 271 9.94 -20.46 -6.28
C ALA A 271 9.04 -19.83 -7.35
N SER A 272 8.18 -20.63 -7.97
CA SER A 272 7.14 -20.15 -8.90
C SER A 272 6.01 -19.48 -8.13
N LEU A 273 5.65 -18.25 -8.51
CA LEU A 273 4.46 -17.54 -8.03
C LEU A 273 3.39 -17.50 -9.14
N PRO A 274 2.08 -17.49 -8.80
CA PRO A 274 1.00 -17.34 -9.77
C PRO A 274 0.82 -15.87 -10.16
N ILE A 275 1.73 -15.35 -10.99
CA ILE A 275 1.80 -13.94 -11.39
C ILE A 275 0.49 -13.45 -12.04
N ASP A 276 -0.14 -14.29 -12.88
CA ASP A 276 -1.40 -13.98 -13.54
C ASP A 276 -2.53 -13.77 -12.51
N ASP A 277 -2.74 -14.73 -11.58
CA ASP A 277 -3.73 -14.62 -10.50
C ASP A 277 -3.49 -13.37 -9.64
N MET A 278 -2.24 -13.12 -9.24
CA MET A 278 -1.85 -11.96 -8.43
C MET A 278 -2.17 -10.63 -9.12
N SER A 279 -2.05 -10.58 -10.45
CA SER A 279 -2.37 -9.41 -11.28
C SER A 279 -3.88 -9.26 -11.50
N ASP A 280 -4.58 -10.37 -11.73
CA ASP A 280 -6.04 -10.40 -11.89
C ASP A 280 -6.82 -10.09 -10.60
N TRP A 281 -6.20 -10.31 -9.43
CA TRP A 281 -6.67 -9.79 -8.14
C TRP A 281 -6.47 -8.27 -8.05
N ALA A 282 -5.28 -7.76 -8.39
CA ALA A 282 -4.97 -6.33 -8.34
C ALA A 282 -5.81 -5.48 -9.31
N ASP A 283 -6.09 -6.01 -10.51
CA ASP A 283 -6.96 -5.41 -11.53
C ASP A 283 -8.46 -5.53 -11.18
N GLY A 284 -8.83 -6.20 -10.09
CA GLY A 284 -10.23 -6.38 -9.67
C GLY A 284 -11.06 -7.29 -10.60
N LYS A 285 -10.41 -8.17 -11.37
CA LYS A 285 -11.09 -9.10 -12.30
C LYS A 285 -11.76 -10.25 -11.54
N ILE A 286 -11.07 -10.81 -10.55
CA ILE A 286 -11.52 -12.00 -9.79
C ILE A 286 -12.60 -11.63 -8.76
N CYS A 287 -12.39 -10.58 -7.97
CA CYS A 287 -13.36 -10.13 -6.98
C CYS A 287 -13.89 -8.73 -7.26
N ARG A 288 -15.21 -8.67 -7.48
CA ARG A 288 -16.02 -7.48 -7.24
C ARG A 288 -16.73 -7.67 -5.89
N PRO A 289 -16.41 -6.88 -4.86
CA PRO A 289 -17.05 -6.99 -3.56
C PRO A 289 -18.48 -6.47 -3.62
N VAL A 290 -19.38 -7.15 -2.92
CA VAL A 290 -20.79 -6.79 -2.79
C VAL A 290 -21.15 -6.88 -1.31
N PHE A 291 -21.98 -5.96 -0.85
CA PHE A 291 -22.40 -5.80 0.54
C PHE A 291 -23.94 -5.95 0.59
N PRO A 292 -24.46 -7.19 0.74
CA PRO A 292 -25.87 -7.44 1.01
C PRO A 292 -26.12 -7.34 2.52
N LEU A 293 -26.62 -6.19 2.96
CA LEU A 293 -26.94 -5.94 4.36
C LEU A 293 -28.32 -6.56 4.67
N GLU A 294 -28.35 -7.58 5.54
CA GLU A 294 -29.60 -8.19 6.01
C GLU A 294 -30.29 -7.28 7.04
N ILE A 295 -31.51 -6.85 6.74
CA ILE A 295 -32.34 -6.06 7.65
C ILE A 295 -33.53 -6.92 8.09
N ARG A 296 -33.65 -7.15 9.39
CA ARG A 296 -34.73 -7.98 9.95
C ARG A 296 -35.91 -7.15 10.39
N PHE A 297 -37.11 -7.62 10.09
CA PHE A 297 -38.37 -6.98 10.43
C PHE A 297 -39.06 -7.75 11.55
N GLU A 298 -39.21 -7.09 12.70
CA GLU A 298 -40.03 -7.56 13.82
C GLU A 298 -41.43 -6.94 13.70
N THR A 299 -42.43 -7.78 13.47
CA THR A 299 -43.82 -7.35 13.23
C THR A 299 -44.80 -7.94 14.27
N PRO A 300 -44.60 -7.72 15.59
CA PRO A 300 -45.31 -8.42 16.67
C PRO A 300 -46.81 -8.12 16.79
N SER A 301 -47.39 -7.38 15.85
CA SER A 301 -48.79 -6.91 15.85
C SER A 301 -49.45 -6.96 14.46
N LEU A 302 -48.79 -7.54 13.45
CA LEU A 302 -49.31 -7.71 12.10
C LEU A 302 -49.40 -9.20 11.76
N PRO A 303 -50.45 -9.66 11.05
CA PRO A 303 -50.49 -11.01 10.49
C PRO A 303 -49.37 -11.23 9.46
N ASP A 304 -48.82 -12.45 9.40
CA ASP A 304 -47.69 -12.81 8.53
C ASP A 304 -47.90 -12.40 7.05
N ALA A 305 -49.11 -12.57 6.53
CA ALA A 305 -49.45 -12.21 5.16
C ALA A 305 -49.37 -10.69 4.89
N GLU A 306 -49.73 -9.86 5.87
CA GLU A 306 -49.61 -8.39 5.80
C GLU A 306 -48.16 -7.96 5.99
N ALA A 307 -47.44 -8.60 6.91
CA ALA A 307 -46.01 -8.38 7.13
C ALA A 307 -45.17 -8.74 5.88
N GLN A 308 -45.45 -9.87 5.22
CA GLN A 308 -44.82 -10.27 3.95
C GLN A 308 -45.17 -9.31 2.80
N HIS A 309 -46.41 -8.79 2.75
CA HIS A 309 -46.81 -7.80 1.76
C HIS A 309 -46.06 -6.46 1.97
N LEU A 310 -46.04 -5.95 3.21
CA LEU A 310 -45.30 -4.75 3.57
C LEU A 310 -43.81 -4.89 3.26
N LEU A 311 -43.19 -6.03 3.60
CA LEU A 311 -41.79 -6.30 3.30
C LEU A 311 -41.52 -6.30 1.80
N ARG A 312 -42.30 -7.04 1.00
CA ARG A 312 -42.11 -7.12 -0.46
C ARG A 312 -42.19 -5.75 -1.12
N THR A 313 -43.18 -4.95 -0.75
CA THR A 313 -43.37 -3.63 -1.36
C THR A 313 -42.33 -2.62 -0.87
N THR A 314 -41.87 -2.71 0.39
CA THR A 314 -40.74 -1.92 0.88
C THR A 314 -39.43 -2.30 0.18
N GLN A 315 -39.19 -3.59 -0.07
CA GLN A 315 -38.03 -4.06 -0.84
C GLN A 315 -38.06 -3.55 -2.28
N HIS A 316 -39.23 -3.55 -2.94
CA HIS A 316 -39.39 -2.99 -4.30
C HIS A 316 -39.03 -1.50 -4.33
N THR A 317 -39.64 -0.68 -3.47
CA THR A 317 -39.31 0.76 -3.37
C THR A 317 -37.82 0.99 -3.05
N LEU A 318 -37.20 0.10 -2.27
CA LEU A 318 -35.80 0.22 -1.86
C LEU A 318 -34.79 -0.20 -2.96
N ASP A 319 -35.16 -1.17 -3.81
CA ASP A 319 -34.39 -1.51 -5.03
C ASP A 319 -34.60 -0.45 -6.13
N ASP A 320 -35.82 0.08 -6.33
CA ASP A 320 -36.11 1.19 -7.27
C ASP A 320 -35.23 2.43 -6.99
N LEU A 321 -35.04 2.74 -5.71
CA LEU A 321 -34.24 3.88 -5.24
C LEU A 321 -32.73 3.58 -5.15
N ASN A 322 -32.25 2.38 -5.52
CA ASN A 322 -30.84 2.01 -5.33
C ASN A 322 -29.98 2.02 -6.61
N GLU A 323 -29.34 3.16 -6.86
CA GLU A 323 -28.35 3.32 -7.94
C GLU A 323 -27.06 2.46 -7.79
N PHE A 324 -26.80 1.82 -6.64
CA PHE A 324 -25.50 1.16 -6.37
C PHE A 324 -25.58 -0.37 -6.27
N SER A 325 -25.14 -1.03 -7.35
CA SER A 325 -25.05 -2.49 -7.49
C SER A 325 -24.13 -3.20 -6.47
N ALA A 326 -23.21 -2.49 -5.81
CA ALA A 326 -22.34 -3.08 -4.80
C ALA A 326 -22.94 -3.06 -3.39
N HIS A 327 -23.91 -2.18 -3.08
CA HIS A 327 -24.46 -2.03 -1.73
C HIS A 327 -25.99 -2.19 -1.77
N HIS A 328 -26.48 -3.33 -1.27
CA HIS A 328 -27.89 -3.67 -1.26
C HIS A 328 -28.41 -3.86 0.16
N LEU A 329 -29.58 -3.29 0.44
CA LEU A 329 -30.33 -3.59 1.65
C LEU A 329 -31.34 -4.72 1.31
N ARG A 330 -31.33 -5.79 2.11
CA ARG A 330 -32.14 -7.00 1.87
C ARG A 330 -33.00 -7.29 3.09
N LEU A 331 -34.31 -7.13 2.94
CA LEU A 331 -35.27 -7.24 4.03
C LEU A 331 -35.67 -8.72 4.25
N LYS A 332 -35.77 -9.15 5.51
CA LYS A 332 -36.32 -10.45 5.93
C LYS A 332 -37.25 -10.28 7.14
N LEU A 333 -38.23 -11.16 7.32
CA LEU A 333 -38.96 -11.27 8.59
C LEU A 333 -38.12 -12.03 9.61
N SER A 334 -38.28 -11.71 10.90
CA SER A 334 -37.59 -12.42 11.98
C SER A 334 -38.07 -13.87 12.14
N ASP A 335 -39.36 -14.12 11.90
CA ASP A 335 -40.04 -15.41 12.12
C ASP A 335 -40.13 -16.29 10.85
N ASP A 336 -39.25 -16.10 9.86
CA ASP A 336 -39.28 -16.86 8.60
C ASP A 336 -38.71 -18.29 8.78
N PRO A 337 -39.56 -19.35 8.75
CA PRO A 337 -39.12 -20.71 9.07
C PRO A 337 -38.20 -21.32 7.98
N SER A 338 -38.06 -20.67 6.82
CA SER A 338 -37.22 -21.18 5.72
C SER A 338 -35.71 -21.13 6.01
N VAL A 339 -35.30 -20.57 7.15
CA VAL A 339 -33.88 -20.38 7.56
C VAL A 339 -33.54 -21.07 8.89
N GLU A 340 -34.45 -21.86 9.46
CA GLU A 340 -34.23 -22.57 10.73
C GLU A 340 -33.59 -23.96 10.55
N ASP A 341 -33.89 -24.67 9.45
CA ASP A 341 -33.38 -26.03 9.20
C ASP A 341 -31.88 -26.06 8.83
N GLY A 342 -31.04 -26.40 9.82
CA GLY A 342 -29.76 -27.09 9.62
C GLY A 342 -28.49 -26.25 9.48
N LEU A 343 -28.57 -24.94 9.28
CA LEU A 343 -27.38 -24.06 9.21
C LEU A 343 -26.84 -23.71 10.61
N SER A 344 -25.53 -23.85 10.81
CA SER A 344 -24.87 -23.45 12.06
C SER A 344 -24.89 -21.93 12.25
N PRO A 345 -24.81 -21.40 13.49
CA PRO A 345 -24.88 -19.95 13.72
C PRO A 345 -23.79 -19.16 12.98
N ASP A 346 -22.57 -19.72 12.82
CA ASP A 346 -21.46 -19.11 12.08
C ASP A 346 -21.67 -19.08 10.55
N GLU A 347 -22.69 -19.78 10.04
CA GLU A 347 -23.02 -19.81 8.61
C GLU A 347 -24.15 -18.85 8.21
N LYS A 348 -24.88 -18.28 9.18
CA LYS A 348 -25.93 -17.29 8.93
C LYS A 348 -25.30 -15.93 8.56
N ALA A 349 -26.07 -15.07 7.89
CA ALA A 349 -25.62 -13.72 7.52
C ALA A 349 -25.70 -12.76 8.71
N ASP A 350 -24.80 -11.77 8.75
CA ASP A 350 -24.76 -10.77 9.82
C ASP A 350 -25.95 -9.82 9.69
N THR A 351 -26.74 -9.67 10.75
CA THR A 351 -27.88 -8.74 10.78
C THR A 351 -27.37 -7.29 10.89
N ALA A 352 -27.65 -6.49 9.87
CA ALA A 352 -27.18 -5.11 9.76
C ALA A 352 -28.05 -4.11 10.52
N LEU A 353 -29.35 -4.39 10.66
CA LEU A 353 -30.33 -3.59 11.40
C LEU A 353 -31.57 -4.43 11.70
N THR A 354 -32.13 -4.29 12.89
CA THR A 354 -33.50 -4.73 13.21
C THR A 354 -34.46 -3.55 13.08
N VAL A 355 -35.52 -3.69 12.31
CA VAL A 355 -36.63 -2.73 12.18
C VAL A 355 -37.83 -3.30 12.91
N ARG A 356 -38.29 -2.62 13.96
CA ARG A 356 -39.38 -3.08 14.81
C ARG A 356 -40.62 -2.22 14.61
N LEU A 357 -41.70 -2.83 14.16
CA LEU A 357 -42.94 -2.13 13.83
C LEU A 357 -43.88 -2.11 15.05
N LEU A 358 -44.19 -0.90 15.51
CA LEU A 358 -44.95 -0.63 16.73
C LEU A 358 -46.19 0.24 16.43
N PRO A 359 -47.42 -0.26 16.67
CA PRO A 359 -48.63 0.50 16.38
C PRO A 359 -48.89 1.57 17.45
N ARG A 360 -49.24 2.79 17.04
CA ARG A 360 -49.80 3.85 17.91
C ARG A 360 -50.93 4.61 17.22
N GLU A 361 -52.05 4.74 17.94
CA GLU A 361 -53.28 5.33 17.40
C GLU A 361 -53.21 6.87 17.28
N ASP A 362 -52.46 7.54 18.17
CA ASP A 362 -52.34 9.01 18.24
C ASP A 362 -51.54 9.65 17.07
N LEU A 363 -51.05 8.87 16.10
CA LEU A 363 -50.13 9.32 15.06
C LEU A 363 -50.82 9.56 13.71
N THR A 364 -50.79 10.81 13.24
CA THR A 364 -51.26 11.20 11.89
C THR A 364 -50.29 10.81 10.77
N ALA A 365 -49.01 10.61 11.08
CA ALA A 365 -47.95 10.22 10.17
C ALA A 365 -46.95 9.28 10.90
N PRO A 366 -46.31 8.33 10.20
CA PRO A 366 -45.35 7.43 10.81
C PRO A 366 -44.12 8.18 11.33
N ARG A 367 -43.43 7.59 12.31
CA ARG A 367 -42.18 8.11 12.89
C ARG A 367 -41.17 6.98 13.05
N ALA A 368 -39.89 7.34 13.04
CA ALA A 368 -38.79 6.41 13.24
C ALA A 368 -37.89 6.90 14.38
N GLU A 369 -37.64 6.05 15.36
CA GLU A 369 -36.82 6.33 16.54
C GLU A 369 -35.69 5.29 16.58
N LEU A 370 -34.44 5.75 16.47
CA LEU A 370 -33.25 4.89 16.42
C LEU A 370 -32.70 4.70 17.84
N GLN A 371 -32.53 3.45 18.27
CA GLN A 371 -31.93 3.13 19.56
C GLN A 371 -30.44 3.44 19.57
N LEU A 372 -29.92 4.03 20.66
CA LEU A 372 -28.50 4.44 20.75
C LEU A 372 -27.57 3.24 20.98
N ASP A 373 -28.00 2.31 21.83
CA ASP A 373 -27.18 1.21 22.34
C ASP A 373 -27.38 -0.11 21.58
N ALA A 374 -28.29 -0.13 20.59
CA ALA A 374 -28.62 -1.30 19.78
C ALA A 374 -28.66 -0.96 18.28
N ALA A 375 -28.43 -1.96 17.43
CA ALA A 375 -28.68 -1.86 15.99
C ALA A 375 -30.18 -2.04 15.68
N GLN A 376 -31.03 -1.17 16.25
CA GLN A 376 -32.48 -1.27 16.19
C GLN A 376 -33.14 0.07 15.86
N LEU A 377 -34.10 0.04 14.93
CA LEU A 377 -34.95 1.15 14.51
C LEU A 377 -36.40 0.83 14.85
N ASP A 378 -36.99 1.57 15.79
CA ASP A 378 -38.41 1.45 16.13
C ASP A 378 -39.24 2.35 15.20
N VAL A 379 -40.14 1.74 14.42
CA VAL A 379 -41.04 2.43 13.49
C VAL A 379 -42.44 2.47 14.07
N LEU A 380 -42.84 3.67 14.49
CA LEU A 380 -44.16 3.96 15.02
C LEU A 380 -45.13 4.27 13.88
N TYR A 381 -46.22 3.50 13.75
CA TYR A 381 -47.20 3.65 12.66
C TYR A 381 -48.64 3.63 13.18
N SER A 382 -49.57 4.27 12.46
CA SER A 382 -51.00 4.10 12.74
C SER A 382 -51.52 2.83 12.07
N PRO A 383 -52.35 1.99 12.73
CA PRO A 383 -52.97 0.82 12.09
C PRO A 383 -53.73 1.15 10.79
N SER A 384 -54.22 2.39 10.64
CA SER A 384 -54.85 2.89 9.41
C SER A 384 -53.92 3.02 8.20
N GLN A 385 -52.59 2.92 8.39
CA GLN A 385 -51.55 3.09 7.37
C GLN A 385 -51.01 1.76 6.84
N VAL A 386 -51.51 0.62 7.33
CA VAL A 386 -51.12 -0.71 6.85
C VAL A 386 -51.56 -0.90 5.39
N PRO A 387 -50.70 -1.39 4.47
CA PRO A 387 -51.03 -1.43 3.05
C PRO A 387 -52.12 -2.45 2.71
N PRO A 388 -53.26 -2.06 2.09
CA PRO A 388 -54.16 -3.03 1.48
C PRO A 388 -53.44 -3.74 0.31
N PRO A 389 -53.73 -5.03 0.04
CA PRO A 389 -53.00 -5.85 -0.96
C PRO A 389 -53.21 -5.42 -2.43
N SER A 390 -53.90 -4.30 -2.67
CA SER A 390 -54.15 -3.69 -3.98
C SER A 390 -53.38 -2.38 -4.21
N SER A 391 -52.63 -1.86 -3.23
CA SER A 391 -51.87 -0.60 -3.35
C SER A 391 -50.43 -0.83 -3.83
N SER A 392 -50.04 -0.20 -4.93
CA SER A 392 -48.71 -0.35 -5.54
C SER A 392 -47.60 0.46 -4.88
N ASN A 393 -47.91 1.63 -4.32
CA ASN A 393 -46.96 2.48 -3.57
C ASN A 393 -47.59 2.94 -2.23
N PRO A 394 -47.51 2.12 -1.18
CA PRO A 394 -47.99 2.47 0.15
C PRO A 394 -47.16 3.59 0.81
N PRO A 395 -47.78 4.48 1.61
CA PRO A 395 -47.05 5.55 2.29
C PRO A 395 -46.10 5.01 3.38
N LEU A 396 -46.47 3.91 4.05
CA LEU A 396 -45.65 3.29 5.10
C LEU A 396 -44.37 2.64 4.54
N SER A 397 -44.46 1.92 3.43
CA SER A 397 -43.26 1.32 2.80
C SER A 397 -42.34 2.39 2.20
N ALA A 398 -42.90 3.44 1.60
CA ALA A 398 -42.11 4.58 1.11
C ALA A 398 -41.38 5.31 2.26
N PHE A 399 -42.04 5.51 3.40
CA PHE A 399 -41.42 6.08 4.61
C PHE A 399 -40.28 5.21 5.13
N ILE A 400 -40.50 3.90 5.30
CA ILE A 400 -39.49 2.97 5.79
C ILE A 400 -38.30 2.90 4.82
N ALA A 401 -38.54 2.81 3.51
CA ALA A 401 -37.47 2.80 2.52
C ALA A 401 -36.62 4.08 2.56
N ALA A 402 -37.25 5.26 2.69
CA ALA A 402 -36.56 6.54 2.80
C ALA A 402 -35.70 6.65 4.07
N GLU A 403 -36.22 6.22 5.22
CA GLU A 403 -35.46 6.19 6.48
C GLU A 403 -34.29 5.20 6.45
N LEU A 404 -34.48 4.01 5.86
CA LEU A 404 -33.40 3.04 5.65
C LEU A 404 -32.30 3.60 4.74
N GLN A 405 -32.67 4.28 3.64
CA GLN A 405 -31.69 4.96 2.80
C GLN A 405 -30.95 6.08 3.54
N ARG A 406 -31.65 6.88 4.35
CA ARG A 406 -31.06 7.96 5.16
C ARG A 406 -30.04 7.43 6.18
N LEU A 407 -30.33 6.30 6.83
CA LEU A 407 -29.44 5.68 7.82
C LEU A 407 -28.16 5.13 7.18
N PHE A 408 -28.25 4.47 6.03
CA PHE A 408 -27.11 3.87 5.34
C PHE A 408 -26.43 4.78 4.30
N LEU A 409 -26.82 6.06 4.20
CA LEU A 409 -26.26 7.00 3.20
C LEU A 409 -24.76 7.23 3.38
N GLU A 410 -24.27 7.45 4.62
CA GLU A 410 -22.84 7.65 4.88
C GLU A 410 -22.03 6.37 4.63
N GLU A 411 -22.60 5.19 4.93
CA GLU A 411 -21.98 3.90 4.63
C GLU A 411 -21.87 3.67 3.11
N LYS A 412 -22.98 3.81 2.38
CA LYS A 412 -23.05 3.71 0.91
C LYS A 412 -22.04 4.64 0.23
N ALA A 413 -21.96 5.89 0.67
CA ALA A 413 -21.00 6.88 0.17
C ALA A 413 -19.54 6.52 0.49
N THR A 414 -19.26 6.03 1.71
CA THR A 414 -17.90 5.63 2.12
C THR A 414 -17.41 4.42 1.33
N ILE A 415 -18.27 3.41 1.12
CA ILE A 415 -17.94 2.22 0.34
C ILE A 415 -17.74 2.56 -1.14
N ALA A 416 -18.57 3.44 -1.72
CA ALA A 416 -18.39 3.91 -3.10
C ALA A 416 -17.03 4.61 -3.31
N HIS A 417 -16.63 5.48 -2.38
CA HIS A 417 -15.34 6.18 -2.43
C HIS A 417 -14.13 5.24 -2.25
N VAL A 418 -14.20 4.28 -1.31
CA VAL A 418 -13.13 3.27 -1.12
C VAL A 418 -12.93 2.43 -2.38
N LEU A 419 -14.00 2.06 -3.08
CA LEU A 419 -13.93 1.29 -4.33
C LEU A 419 -13.46 2.14 -5.53
N SER A 420 -13.79 3.43 -5.58
CA SER A 420 -13.33 4.32 -6.66
C SER A 420 -11.82 4.57 -6.62
N ASP A 421 -11.24 4.79 -5.44
CA ASP A 421 -9.80 5.08 -5.29
C ASP A 421 -8.95 3.91 -5.82
N SER A 422 -9.38 2.66 -5.57
CA SER A 422 -8.71 1.47 -6.14
C SER A 422 -8.78 1.39 -7.67
N ALA A 423 -9.90 1.80 -8.28
CA ALA A 423 -10.04 1.78 -9.73
C ALA A 423 -9.12 2.82 -10.41
N VAL A 424 -8.97 4.00 -9.79
CA VAL A 424 -8.02 5.03 -10.27
C VAL A 424 -6.58 4.53 -10.20
N ALA A 425 -6.20 3.83 -9.12
CA ALA A 425 -4.86 3.26 -8.99
C ALA A 425 -4.55 2.23 -10.11
N ALA A 426 -5.47 1.30 -10.39
CA ALA A 426 -5.30 0.28 -11.42
C ALA A 426 -5.20 0.89 -12.85
N HIS A 427 -6.02 1.90 -13.16
CA HIS A 427 -6.07 2.52 -14.48
C HIS A 427 -4.83 3.34 -14.89
N THR A 428 -3.81 3.50 -14.02
CA THR A 428 -2.58 4.23 -14.36
C THR A 428 -1.66 3.52 -15.36
N ASN A 429 -1.84 2.23 -15.65
CA ASN A 429 -0.87 1.42 -16.42
C ASN A 429 -1.40 0.74 -17.68
N THR A 430 -2.68 0.89 -18.06
CA THR A 430 -3.28 0.16 -19.20
C THR A 430 -4.12 1.05 -20.14
N ASN A 431 -3.66 1.21 -21.38
CA ASN A 431 -4.36 1.92 -22.46
C ASN A 431 -5.54 1.11 -23.07
N THR A 432 -6.33 0.44 -22.23
CA THR A 432 -7.51 -0.34 -22.64
C THR A 432 -8.79 0.49 -22.47
N PRO A 433 -9.71 0.51 -23.46
CA PRO A 433 -10.95 1.27 -23.36
C PRO A 433 -11.86 0.74 -22.24
N SER A 434 -12.58 1.64 -21.60
CA SER A 434 -13.43 1.34 -20.45
C SER A 434 -14.60 0.43 -20.80
N SER A 435 -14.72 -0.71 -20.11
CA SER A 435 -15.97 -1.49 -20.13
C SER A 435 -17.08 -0.69 -19.44
N SER A 436 -18.28 -0.69 -20.02
CA SER A 436 -19.40 0.18 -19.62
C SER A 436 -19.77 0.13 -18.14
N ASN A 437 -19.57 -1.03 -17.48
CA ASN A 437 -20.02 -1.23 -16.12
C ASN A 437 -19.07 -0.62 -15.05
N ASN A 438 -17.85 -0.22 -15.41
CA ASN A 438 -16.93 0.45 -14.48
C ASN A 438 -17.31 1.92 -14.19
N GLN A 439 -18.34 2.48 -14.84
CA GLN A 439 -18.80 3.86 -14.61
C GLN A 439 -19.71 4.01 -13.38
N GLN A 440 -20.17 2.91 -12.75
CA GLN A 440 -21.12 2.98 -11.64
C GLN A 440 -20.57 3.70 -10.38
N PRO A 441 -19.34 3.42 -9.87
CA PRO A 441 -18.84 4.08 -8.66
C PRO A 441 -18.65 5.60 -8.84
N SER A 442 -18.18 6.03 -10.00
CA SER A 442 -17.98 7.46 -10.32
C SER A 442 -19.28 8.21 -10.59
N ALA A 443 -20.30 7.55 -11.14
CA ALA A 443 -21.63 8.14 -11.27
C ALA A 443 -22.23 8.49 -9.89
N ILE A 444 -22.07 7.61 -8.90
CA ILE A 444 -22.60 7.81 -7.54
C ILE A 444 -21.84 8.90 -6.78
N LEU A 445 -20.53 9.01 -6.97
CA LEU A 445 -19.75 10.14 -6.42
C LEU A 445 -20.20 11.51 -6.98
N ASN A 446 -20.82 11.53 -8.17
CA ASN A 446 -21.41 12.73 -8.75
C ASN A 446 -22.85 13.01 -8.25
N SER A 447 -23.57 12.01 -7.69
CA SER A 447 -24.90 12.21 -7.07
C SER A 447 -24.82 12.46 -5.56
N ILE A 448 -23.73 12.09 -4.89
CA ILE A 448 -23.42 12.44 -3.50
C ILE A 448 -23.10 13.95 -3.37
N SER A 449 -23.53 14.59 -2.27
CA SER A 449 -23.21 16.00 -2.04
C SER A 449 -21.70 16.23 -1.83
N PRO A 450 -21.11 17.28 -2.42
CA PRO A 450 -19.66 17.50 -2.36
C PRO A 450 -19.14 17.72 -0.93
N GLN A 451 -20.00 18.19 -0.03
CA GLN A 451 -19.70 18.35 1.40
C GLN A 451 -19.54 16.99 2.11
N LEU A 452 -20.33 15.97 1.74
CA LEU A 452 -20.22 14.62 2.27
C LEU A 452 -19.02 13.87 1.69
N ALA A 453 -18.75 14.03 0.39
CA ALA A 453 -17.56 13.46 -0.24
C ALA A 453 -16.26 13.98 0.42
N GLU A 454 -16.14 15.31 0.62
CA GLU A 454 -14.98 15.90 1.30
C GLU A 454 -14.91 15.52 2.79
N SER A 455 -16.04 15.38 3.52
CA SER A 455 -15.98 14.95 4.92
C SER A 455 -15.52 13.50 5.08
N ILE A 456 -15.94 12.60 4.18
CA ILE A 456 -15.49 11.20 4.12
C ILE A 456 -13.99 11.14 3.76
N ALA A 457 -13.55 11.81 2.69
CA ALA A 457 -12.14 11.84 2.27
C ALA A 457 -11.24 12.41 3.38
N ARG A 458 -11.69 13.48 4.05
CA ARG A 458 -10.99 14.09 5.20
C ARG A 458 -10.96 13.17 6.43
N ARG A 459 -12.02 12.39 6.71
CA ARG A 459 -12.01 11.39 7.78
C ARG A 459 -10.99 10.29 7.49
N LEU A 460 -11.06 9.68 6.30
CA LEU A 460 -10.17 8.57 5.91
C LEU A 460 -8.70 9.00 5.95
N ARG A 461 -8.35 10.16 5.41
CA ARG A 461 -6.98 10.73 5.47
C ARG A 461 -6.49 11.01 6.89
N ARG A 462 -7.38 11.33 7.83
CA ARG A 462 -7.03 11.61 9.24
C ARG A 462 -6.96 10.34 10.11
N SER A 463 -7.69 9.30 9.74
CA SER A 463 -7.75 8.03 10.46
C SER A 463 -6.44 7.25 10.36
N MET A 464 -6.16 6.44 11.38
CA MET A 464 -5.09 5.45 11.37
C MET A 464 -5.30 4.45 10.23
N LYS A 465 -4.18 4.05 9.60
CA LYS A 465 -4.13 2.77 8.86
C LYS A 465 -4.63 1.64 9.77
N TYR A 466 -5.24 0.62 9.16
CA TYR A 466 -5.69 -0.54 9.92
C TYR A 466 -4.50 -1.25 10.58
N ALA A 467 -4.69 -1.72 11.81
CA ALA A 467 -3.80 -2.64 12.48
C ALA A 467 -4.63 -3.64 13.30
N ASP A 468 -4.15 -4.88 13.39
CA ASP A 468 -4.82 -5.92 14.20
C ASP A 468 -4.63 -5.67 15.71
N THR A 469 -3.55 -5.01 16.11
CA THR A 469 -3.35 -4.49 17.47
C THR A 469 -2.97 -3.01 17.42
N TYR A 470 -3.60 -2.20 18.27
CA TYR A 470 -3.22 -0.82 18.56
C TYR A 470 -2.70 -0.72 20.00
N HIS A 471 -1.72 0.16 20.22
CA HIS A 471 -1.25 0.48 21.57
C HIS A 471 -1.75 1.87 21.97
N LEU A 472 -2.41 2.02 23.11
CA LEU A 472 -2.95 3.30 23.58
C LEU A 472 -2.10 3.84 24.72
N ALA A 473 -1.37 4.92 24.49
CA ALA A 473 -0.48 5.53 25.49
C ALA A 473 -1.13 6.78 26.11
N PHE A 474 -1.56 6.69 27.38
CA PHE A 474 -2.11 7.82 28.14
C PHE A 474 -1.02 8.50 28.97
N SER A 475 -0.75 9.78 28.68
CA SER A 475 0.42 10.50 29.18
C SER A 475 0.03 11.79 29.92
N LEU A 476 0.24 11.84 31.24
CA LEU A 476 0.06 13.05 32.05
C LEU A 476 1.34 13.90 32.03
N PHE A 477 1.28 15.07 31.37
CA PHE A 477 2.41 15.98 31.21
C PHE A 477 2.16 17.29 32.00
N THR A 478 3.14 17.73 32.79
CA THR A 478 3.12 19.03 33.50
C THR A 478 4.50 19.69 33.45
N PRO A 479 4.60 21.02 33.28
CA PRO A 479 5.88 21.74 33.31
C PRO A 479 6.47 21.87 34.72
N GLY A 480 5.73 21.47 35.77
CA GLY A 480 6.16 21.51 37.17
C GLY A 480 6.38 20.11 37.78
N ALA A 481 6.36 20.07 39.11
CA ALA A 481 6.32 18.82 39.89
C ALA A 481 4.90 18.28 40.11
N GLU A 482 3.87 19.09 39.82
CA GLU A 482 2.47 18.84 40.16
C GLU A 482 1.56 19.08 38.95
N PRO A 483 0.53 18.24 38.72
CA PRO A 483 0.22 16.99 39.43
C PRO A 483 1.26 15.90 39.22
N SER A 484 1.49 15.09 40.27
CA SER A 484 2.47 13.99 40.28
C SER A 484 1.83 12.60 40.16
N SER A 485 0.51 12.51 40.36
CA SER A 485 -0.26 11.27 40.30
C SER A 485 -1.70 11.53 39.85
N TRP A 486 -2.40 10.47 39.46
CA TRP A 486 -3.74 10.52 38.87
C TRP A 486 -4.41 9.14 38.96
N ASP A 487 -5.74 9.11 39.09
CA ASP A 487 -6.56 7.88 39.16
C ASP A 487 -6.76 7.20 37.78
N ILE A 488 -5.68 7.12 37.00
CA ILE A 488 -5.68 6.66 35.61
C ILE A 488 -6.31 5.27 35.42
N GLN A 489 -6.05 4.32 36.33
CA GLN A 489 -6.56 2.96 36.20
C GLN A 489 -8.08 2.90 36.36
N ALA A 490 -8.66 3.71 37.24
CA ALA A 490 -10.10 3.79 37.42
C ALA A 490 -10.76 4.51 36.23
N ALA A 491 -10.20 5.64 35.78
CA ALA A 491 -10.68 6.39 34.63
C ALA A 491 -10.63 5.58 33.32
N VAL A 492 -9.58 4.79 33.07
CA VAL A 492 -9.51 3.87 31.93
C VAL A 492 -10.60 2.79 32.03
N GLN A 493 -10.77 2.18 33.21
CA GLN A 493 -11.72 1.10 33.41
C GLN A 493 -13.18 1.54 33.29
N GLU A 494 -13.50 2.78 33.67
CA GLU A 494 -14.83 3.37 33.54
C GLU A 494 -15.11 3.91 32.12
N TYR A 495 -14.25 4.79 31.59
CA TYR A 495 -14.56 5.57 30.38
C TYR A 495 -14.03 4.98 29.07
N ILE A 496 -12.99 4.14 29.11
CA ILE A 496 -12.30 3.65 27.91
C ILE A 496 -12.56 2.16 27.69
N SER A 497 -12.46 1.32 28.72
CA SER A 497 -12.67 -0.13 28.61
C SER A 497 -13.99 -0.55 27.93
N PRO A 498 -15.16 0.08 28.18
CA PRO A 498 -16.39 -0.27 27.45
C PRO A 498 -16.32 0.01 25.94
N VAL A 499 -15.59 1.07 25.55
CA VAL A 499 -15.35 1.39 24.14
C VAL A 499 -14.40 0.37 23.53
N LEU A 500 -13.30 0.01 24.22
CA LEU A 500 -12.37 -1.01 23.72
C LEU A 500 -13.03 -2.38 23.55
N GLN A 501 -13.89 -2.79 24.49
CA GLN A 501 -14.70 -4.01 24.39
C GLN A 501 -15.61 -3.99 23.16
N SER A 502 -16.22 -2.84 22.86
CA SER A 502 -17.05 -2.64 21.67
C SER A 502 -16.24 -2.77 20.35
N PHE A 503 -14.95 -2.42 20.37
CA PHE A 503 -14.03 -2.59 19.24
C PHE A 503 -13.31 -3.94 19.18
N ALA A 504 -13.44 -4.83 20.17
CA ALA A 504 -12.77 -6.13 20.18
C ALA A 504 -13.02 -7.01 18.93
N PRO A 505 -14.20 -6.97 18.27
CA PRO A 505 -14.39 -7.64 16.98
C PRO A 505 -13.60 -7.03 15.80
N ILE A 506 -13.08 -5.80 15.95
CA ILE A 506 -12.45 -4.97 14.91
C ILE A 506 -10.92 -4.95 15.03
N SER A 507 -10.38 -4.76 16.24
CA SER A 507 -8.95 -4.76 16.55
C SER A 507 -8.73 -5.06 18.03
N ASN A 508 -7.53 -5.55 18.37
CA ASN A 508 -7.04 -5.68 19.73
C ASN A 508 -6.42 -4.36 20.23
N PHE A 509 -6.40 -4.15 21.55
CA PHE A 509 -5.84 -2.95 22.18
C PHE A 509 -4.99 -3.31 23.40
N THR A 510 -3.85 -2.65 23.57
CA THR A 510 -3.16 -2.55 24.87
C THR A 510 -3.26 -1.12 25.39
N VAL A 511 -3.11 -0.94 26.71
CA VAL A 511 -3.12 0.38 27.35
C VAL A 511 -1.84 0.55 28.16
N ASP A 512 -1.05 1.55 27.77
CA ASP A 512 0.17 2.00 28.46
C ASP A 512 -0.11 3.35 29.15
N THR A 513 0.55 3.63 30.27
CA THR A 513 0.35 4.87 31.04
C THR A 513 1.68 5.51 31.45
N GLN A 514 1.85 6.80 31.19
CA GLN A 514 3.05 7.57 31.52
C GLN A 514 2.70 8.82 32.34
N VAL A 515 3.61 9.24 33.23
CA VAL A 515 3.61 10.57 33.86
C VAL A 515 4.96 11.22 33.56
N GLN A 516 4.95 12.45 33.05
CA GLN A 516 6.14 13.23 32.75
C GLN A 516 6.08 14.58 33.46
N LEU A 517 6.87 14.69 34.53
CA LEU A 517 7.13 15.94 35.23
C LEU A 517 8.13 16.80 34.46
N TYR A 518 8.09 18.10 34.69
CA TYR A 518 8.95 19.10 34.04
C TYR A 518 8.90 19.08 32.50
N ALA A 519 7.74 18.74 31.93
CA ALA A 519 7.42 18.85 30.50
C ALA A 519 7.21 20.32 30.10
N THR A 520 8.30 21.09 30.08
CA THR A 520 8.30 22.49 29.62
C THR A 520 8.18 22.59 28.10
N PHE A 521 7.70 23.74 27.61
CA PHE A 521 7.76 24.09 26.18
C PHE A 521 9.21 24.17 25.69
N SER A 522 9.46 23.73 24.45
CA SER A 522 10.75 23.90 23.80
C SER A 522 11.16 25.37 23.69
N PRO A 523 12.44 25.74 23.86
CA PRO A 523 12.91 27.10 23.60
C PRO A 523 12.73 27.54 22.14
N MET A 524 12.50 26.61 21.21
CA MET A 524 12.22 26.88 19.79
C MET A 524 10.72 26.92 19.46
N ALA A 525 9.84 26.51 20.37
CA ALA A 525 8.38 26.53 20.15
C ALA A 525 7.76 27.90 20.46
N PRO A 526 6.72 28.34 19.72
CA PRO A 526 5.93 29.51 20.08
C PRO A 526 5.35 29.39 21.49
N ARG A 527 5.58 30.40 22.33
CA ARG A 527 5.07 30.44 23.70
C ARG A 527 3.59 30.87 23.71
N PRO A 528 2.80 30.44 24.72
CA PRO A 528 1.44 30.93 24.90
C PRO A 528 1.37 32.46 24.94
N GLU A 529 0.38 33.04 24.25
CA GLU A 529 0.09 34.47 24.26
C GLU A 529 -1.05 34.76 25.23
N TYR A 530 -0.85 35.64 26.22
CA TYR A 530 -1.93 36.06 27.11
C TYR A 530 -2.92 36.96 26.36
N ASP A 531 -4.20 36.63 26.44
CA ASP A 531 -5.30 37.39 25.83
C ASP A 531 -6.10 38.10 26.92
N GLU A 532 -5.95 39.43 27.01
CA GLU A 532 -6.65 40.26 27.99
C GLU A 532 -8.18 40.19 27.84
N SER A 533 -8.70 39.91 26.64
CA SER A 533 -10.15 39.85 26.39
C SER A 533 -10.80 38.59 26.93
N GLN A 534 -10.05 37.48 27.00
CA GLN A 534 -10.50 36.22 27.59
C GLN A 534 -9.96 35.99 29.01
N SER A 535 -9.03 36.82 29.49
CA SER A 535 -8.27 36.61 30.73
C SER A 535 -7.62 35.21 30.81
N ALA A 536 -7.10 34.75 29.68
CA ALA A 536 -6.61 33.39 29.49
C ALA A 536 -5.32 33.38 28.64
N TRP A 537 -4.51 32.34 28.79
CA TRP A 537 -3.38 32.09 27.91
C TRP A 537 -3.85 31.32 26.67
N THR A 538 -3.37 31.72 25.50
CA THR A 538 -3.83 31.19 24.21
C THR A 538 -2.69 30.56 23.41
N LEU A 539 -2.96 29.39 22.82
CA LEU A 539 -2.14 28.73 21.81
C LEU A 539 -2.70 29.01 20.42
N LYS A 540 -1.85 29.44 19.48
CA LYS A 540 -2.24 29.57 18.06
C LYS A 540 -2.52 28.20 17.46
N LYS A 541 -3.50 28.16 16.56
CA LYS A 541 -4.01 26.95 15.91
C LYS A 541 -2.98 26.26 15.02
N ASP A 542 -2.14 27.04 14.33
CA ASP A 542 -1.11 26.53 13.42
C ASP A 542 0.07 25.90 14.18
N ASP A 543 0.29 26.34 15.43
CA ASP A 543 1.38 25.87 16.31
C ASP A 543 1.02 24.59 17.10
N LEU A 544 -0.23 24.10 17.00
CA LEU A 544 -0.73 22.95 17.79
C LEU A 544 -0.07 21.60 17.44
N SER A 545 0.56 21.50 16.27
CA SER A 545 1.41 20.34 15.90
C SER A 545 2.82 20.47 16.50
N ALA A 546 3.36 21.70 16.58
CA ALA A 546 4.64 22.01 17.21
C ALA A 546 4.59 21.95 18.75
N PHE A 547 3.40 21.98 19.35
CA PHE A 547 3.19 21.78 20.79
C PHE A 547 3.78 20.45 21.30
N ILE A 548 3.73 19.38 20.51
CA ILE A 548 4.24 18.06 20.91
C ILE A 548 5.68 17.87 20.42
N ASN A 549 6.65 18.22 21.26
CA ASN A 549 8.05 18.01 20.93
C ASN A 549 8.51 16.58 21.25
N ALA A 550 8.38 15.66 20.28
CA ALA A 550 8.83 14.27 20.40
C ALA A 550 10.36 14.09 20.57
N ALA A 551 11.17 15.15 20.44
CA ALA A 551 12.62 15.10 20.70
C ALA A 551 12.98 15.51 22.15
N GLU A 552 12.15 16.32 22.82
CA GLU A 552 12.36 16.74 24.22
C GLU A 552 11.48 15.96 25.20
N TRP A 553 10.30 15.49 24.78
CA TRP A 553 9.38 14.71 25.59
C TRP A 553 9.54 13.22 25.26
N PRO A 554 10.16 12.40 26.14
CA PRO A 554 10.42 10.98 25.87
C PRO A 554 9.13 10.17 26.03
N LEU A 555 8.26 10.21 25.02
CA LEU A 555 7.13 9.30 24.86
C LEU A 555 7.65 7.85 24.91
N SER A 556 7.13 7.05 25.83
CA SER A 556 7.50 5.64 25.91
C SER A 556 6.97 4.88 24.69
N PRO A 557 7.83 4.34 23.80
CA PRO A 557 7.34 3.53 22.69
C PRO A 557 6.78 2.21 23.24
N SER A 558 5.52 1.92 22.90
CA SER A 558 4.84 0.70 23.31
C SER A 558 5.61 -0.55 22.85
N ILE A 559 5.73 -1.54 23.73
CA ILE A 559 6.51 -2.75 23.46
C ILE A 559 5.62 -3.79 22.78
N GLY A 560 5.49 -3.72 21.46
CA GLY A 560 4.66 -4.64 20.70
C GLY A 560 4.70 -4.46 19.19
N SER A 561 3.81 -5.16 18.50
CA SER A 561 3.60 -5.09 17.04
C SER A 561 2.31 -4.35 16.73
N GLY A 562 2.41 -3.05 16.50
CA GLY A 562 1.29 -2.19 16.16
C GLY A 562 1.65 -0.70 16.25
N PRO A 563 0.86 0.21 15.67
CA PRO A 563 1.06 1.64 15.86
C PRO A 563 0.52 2.09 17.22
N THR A 564 1.26 3.00 17.87
CA THR A 564 0.83 3.65 19.11
C THR A 564 -0.05 4.86 18.81
N ILE A 565 -1.21 4.95 19.46
CA ILE A 565 -2.07 6.13 19.51
C ILE A 565 -1.82 6.82 20.86
N ASN A 566 -1.46 8.10 20.81
CA ASN A 566 -1.01 8.84 21.98
C ASN A 566 -2.12 9.79 22.48
N PHE A 567 -2.43 9.75 23.78
CA PHE A 567 -3.37 10.67 24.43
C PHE A 567 -2.66 11.45 25.53
N ILE A 568 -2.29 12.70 25.23
CA ILE A 568 -1.63 13.59 26.19
C ILE A 568 -2.67 14.38 26.98
N LEU A 569 -2.65 14.21 28.30
CA LEU A 569 -3.28 15.10 29.26
C LEU A 569 -2.24 16.10 29.72
N TYR A 570 -2.32 17.34 29.23
CA TYR A 570 -1.41 18.42 29.64
C TYR A 570 -2.07 19.30 30.70
N VAL A 571 -1.37 19.52 31.81
CA VAL A 571 -1.75 20.48 32.85
C VAL A 571 -0.76 21.64 32.81
N PRO A 572 -1.21 22.90 32.57
CA PRO A 572 -0.31 24.04 32.49
C PRO A 572 0.29 24.40 33.85
N ALA A 573 1.33 25.25 33.83
CA ALA A 573 1.80 25.91 35.04
C ALA A 573 0.71 26.80 35.64
N PRO A 574 0.61 26.98 36.96
CA PRO A 574 -0.38 27.88 37.58
C PRO A 574 -0.31 29.33 37.08
N SER A 575 0.87 29.79 36.66
CA SER A 575 1.08 31.11 36.04
C SER A 575 0.62 31.21 34.57
N GLN A 576 0.31 30.08 33.94
CA GLN A 576 -0.15 29.94 32.55
C GLN A 576 -1.53 29.28 32.45
N SER A 577 -2.29 29.26 33.56
CA SER A 577 -3.66 28.76 33.64
C SER A 577 -4.65 29.93 33.70
N PRO A 578 -5.83 29.86 33.05
CA PRO A 578 -6.25 28.80 32.13
C PRO A 578 -5.52 28.91 30.78
N LEU A 579 -5.19 27.76 30.18
CA LEU A 579 -4.63 27.63 28.83
C LEU A 579 -5.70 27.12 27.87
N LEU A 580 -5.89 27.79 26.73
CA LEU A 580 -6.91 27.52 25.71
C LEU A 580 -6.32 27.60 24.29
N VAL A 581 -7.02 27.04 23.30
CA VAL A 581 -6.73 27.25 21.88
C VAL A 581 -7.38 28.54 21.39
N LYS A 582 -6.59 29.44 20.78
CA LYS A 582 -7.03 30.73 20.23
C LYS A 582 -8.15 30.56 19.19
N GLU A 583 -8.96 31.59 18.99
CA GLU A 583 -10.19 31.63 18.17
C GLU A 583 -11.33 30.71 18.66
N SER A 584 -11.02 29.43 18.89
CA SER A 584 -12.00 28.38 19.23
C SER A 584 -12.34 28.29 20.71
N SER A 585 -11.48 28.84 21.59
CA SER A 585 -11.53 28.66 23.04
C SER A 585 -11.55 27.18 23.49
N ALA A 586 -11.09 26.27 22.63
CA ALA A 586 -11.14 24.83 22.87
C ALA A 586 -10.03 24.36 23.81
N THR A 587 -10.30 23.29 24.56
CA THR A 587 -9.34 22.63 25.45
C THR A 587 -8.71 21.38 24.83
N SER A 588 -9.01 21.01 23.58
CA SER A 588 -8.48 19.78 22.98
C SER A 588 -8.36 19.82 21.46
N TRP A 589 -7.48 18.98 20.91
CA TRP A 589 -7.34 18.75 19.47
C TRP A 589 -6.86 17.32 19.16
N ILE A 590 -7.05 16.92 17.90
CA ILE A 590 -6.54 15.65 17.34
C ILE A 590 -5.37 15.97 16.42
N ILE A 591 -4.27 15.22 16.54
CA ILE A 591 -3.21 15.18 15.53
C ILE A 591 -3.46 13.97 14.62
N PRO A 592 -3.74 14.18 13.32
CA PRO A 592 -4.00 13.12 12.36
C PRO A 592 -2.96 12.01 12.39
N GLN A 593 -3.40 10.75 12.31
CA GLN A 593 -2.55 9.55 12.29
C GLN A 593 -1.57 9.41 13.49
N TRP A 594 -1.80 10.11 14.60
CA TRP A 594 -0.89 10.11 15.77
C TRP A 594 -1.61 9.97 17.12
N GLY A 595 -2.71 10.71 17.34
CA GLY A 595 -3.30 10.80 18.67
C GLY A 595 -4.05 12.11 18.95
N GLY A 596 -4.17 12.48 20.22
CA GLY A 596 -4.86 13.68 20.65
C GLY A 596 -4.30 14.28 21.94
N VAL A 597 -4.64 15.54 22.17
CA VAL A 597 -4.20 16.34 23.33
C VAL A 597 -5.42 16.94 24.01
N PHE A 598 -5.41 16.95 25.35
CA PHE A 598 -6.36 17.64 26.20
C PHE A 598 -5.64 18.54 27.20
N LEU A 599 -6.05 19.80 27.28
CA LEU A 599 -5.62 20.81 28.24
C LEU A 599 -6.55 20.76 29.46
N LEU A 600 -6.08 20.20 30.57
CA LEU A 600 -6.82 20.20 31.83
C LEU A 600 -6.37 21.40 32.66
N ASN A 601 -7.27 22.37 32.82
CA ASN A 601 -7.10 23.54 33.67
C ASN A 601 -7.73 23.24 35.05
N PRO A 602 -6.97 22.81 36.07
CA PRO A 602 -7.52 22.58 37.41
C PRO A 602 -7.93 23.91 38.05
N PRO A 603 -8.92 23.91 38.97
CA PRO A 603 -9.24 25.09 39.76
C PRO A 603 -8.03 25.46 40.64
N LEU A 604 -7.66 26.74 40.62
CA LEU A 604 -6.58 27.30 41.44
C LEU A 604 -7.17 28.08 42.61
N ASP A 605 -6.65 27.84 43.82
CA ASP A 605 -7.05 28.59 45.02
C ASP A 605 -6.57 30.05 44.95
N ALA A 606 -7.42 30.93 44.46
CA ALA A 606 -7.18 32.38 44.36
C ALA A 606 -6.97 33.09 45.72
N ALA A 607 -7.17 32.39 46.84
CA ALA A 607 -6.86 32.84 48.19
C ALA A 607 -5.39 32.56 48.60
N SER A 608 -4.65 31.74 47.84
CA SER A 608 -3.23 31.46 48.11
C SER A 608 -2.32 32.56 47.55
N PRO A 609 -1.29 33.02 48.29
CA PRO A 609 -0.28 33.94 47.76
C PRO A 609 0.62 33.31 46.68
N SER A 610 0.56 31.98 46.52
CA SER A 610 1.20 31.25 45.42
C SER A 610 0.23 30.18 44.91
N PRO A 611 -0.44 30.36 43.75
CA PRO A 611 -1.30 29.33 43.20
C PRO A 611 -0.47 28.11 42.79
N THR A 612 -0.93 26.92 43.19
CA THR A 612 -0.30 25.63 42.92
C THR A 612 -1.33 24.69 42.29
N ASN A 613 -0.86 23.78 41.43
CA ASN A 613 -1.72 22.72 40.89
C ASN A 613 -2.04 21.70 42.01
N PRO A 614 -3.17 20.98 41.94
CA PRO A 614 -3.40 19.86 42.84
C PRO A 614 -2.29 18.80 42.65
N PRO A 615 -1.73 18.22 43.72
CA PRO A 615 -0.63 17.24 43.62
C PRO A 615 -1.08 15.90 43.01
N HIS A 616 -2.39 15.64 43.00
CA HIS A 616 -3.05 14.42 42.54
C HIS A 616 -4.36 14.77 41.80
N LEU A 617 -4.64 14.08 40.68
CA LEU A 617 -5.88 14.24 39.90
C LEU A 617 -6.85 13.07 40.17
N SER A 618 -7.99 13.38 40.79
CA SER A 618 -9.05 12.41 41.06
C SER A 618 -9.79 11.96 39.78
N GLN A 619 -10.40 10.78 39.82
CA GLN A 619 -11.22 10.22 38.74
C GLN A 619 -12.24 11.21 38.14
N GLU A 620 -12.93 11.99 38.99
CA GLU A 620 -13.90 13.02 38.57
C GLU A 620 -13.24 14.14 37.73
N SER A 621 -12.04 14.58 38.11
CA SER A 621 -11.29 15.61 37.38
C SER A 621 -10.79 15.15 36.00
N LEU A 622 -10.68 13.83 35.81
CA LEU A 622 -10.27 13.21 34.55
C LEU A 622 -11.46 12.99 33.59
N GLN A 623 -12.71 12.94 34.09
CA GLN A 623 -13.90 12.63 33.28
C GLN A 623 -14.01 13.45 31.97
N PRO A 624 -13.82 14.79 31.95
CA PRO A 624 -13.93 15.57 30.70
C PRO A 624 -12.85 15.21 29.67
N ALA A 625 -11.64 14.90 30.14
CA ALA A 625 -10.53 14.48 29.29
C ALA A 625 -10.78 13.08 28.70
N PHE A 626 -11.22 12.13 29.52
CA PHE A 626 -11.43 10.74 29.09
C PHE A 626 -12.66 10.56 28.19
N LEU A 627 -13.74 11.31 28.44
CA LEU A 627 -14.86 11.42 27.49
C LEU A 627 -14.43 12.10 26.17
N THR A 628 -13.47 13.02 26.20
CA THR A 628 -12.93 13.60 24.97
C THR A 628 -12.05 12.59 24.23
N PHE A 629 -11.14 11.89 24.92
CA PHE A 629 -10.27 10.88 24.34
C PHE A 629 -11.05 9.71 23.71
N SER A 630 -12.21 9.31 24.25
CA SER A 630 -13.05 8.29 23.61
C SER A 630 -13.61 8.76 22.25
N HIS A 631 -14.09 9.99 22.14
CA HIS A 631 -14.53 10.58 20.86
C HIS A 631 -13.38 10.78 19.87
N GLN A 632 -12.20 11.15 20.36
CA GLN A 632 -10.99 11.25 19.54
C GLN A 632 -10.54 9.86 19.05
N LEU A 633 -10.63 8.81 19.88
CA LEU A 633 -10.34 7.43 19.50
C LEU A 633 -11.29 6.92 18.40
N LEU A 634 -12.60 7.15 18.52
CA LEU A 634 -13.57 6.84 17.45
C LEU A 634 -13.17 7.49 16.11
N THR A 635 -12.74 8.76 16.18
CA THR A 635 -12.33 9.54 15.01
C THR A 635 -11.02 9.03 14.39
N LEU A 636 -10.03 8.71 15.23
CA LEU A 636 -8.73 8.17 14.82
C LEU A 636 -8.85 6.74 14.26
N LEU A 637 -9.74 5.91 14.79
CA LEU A 637 -10.04 4.58 14.23
C LEU A 637 -10.91 4.66 12.95
N GLY A 638 -11.36 5.85 12.56
CA GLY A 638 -12.04 6.10 11.29
C GLY A 638 -13.54 5.78 11.29
N ALA A 639 -14.16 5.62 12.47
CA ALA A 639 -15.59 5.35 12.58
C ALA A 639 -16.43 6.47 11.92
N PRO A 640 -17.54 6.14 11.23
CA PRO A 640 -18.41 7.13 10.60
C PRO A 640 -19.02 8.08 11.63
N THR A 641 -19.52 9.22 11.18
CA THR A 641 -20.16 10.24 12.03
C THR A 641 -21.65 9.99 12.27
N THR A 642 -22.31 9.34 11.32
CA THR A 642 -23.73 8.97 11.37
C THR A 642 -23.90 7.47 11.05
N PRO A 643 -25.01 6.84 11.48
CA PRO A 643 -26.04 7.35 12.41
C PRO A 643 -25.50 7.49 13.85
N THR A 644 -26.32 7.98 14.79
CA THR A 644 -25.90 8.27 16.18
C THR A 644 -25.53 7.02 16.99
N SER A 645 -26.23 5.91 16.77
CA SER A 645 -26.07 4.64 17.48
C SER A 645 -24.66 4.06 17.31
N LEU A 646 -23.96 3.77 18.40
CA LEU A 646 -22.59 3.22 18.33
C LEU A 646 -22.53 1.86 17.59
N PRO A 647 -23.43 0.89 17.81
CA PRO A 647 -23.35 -0.41 17.14
C PRO A 647 -23.38 -0.34 15.61
N LEU A 648 -24.26 0.47 15.01
CA LEU A 648 -24.31 0.63 13.55
C LEU A 648 -23.00 1.24 13.02
N ARG A 649 -22.44 2.26 13.70
CA ARG A 649 -21.17 2.88 13.31
C ARG A 649 -20.02 1.87 13.30
N LEU A 650 -20.00 0.94 14.26
CA LEU A 650 -19.01 -0.13 14.35
C LEU A 650 -19.21 -1.19 13.26
N GLN A 651 -20.45 -1.58 12.96
CA GLN A 651 -20.73 -2.48 11.84
C GLN A 651 -20.35 -1.88 10.47
N THR A 652 -20.68 -0.61 10.22
CA THR A 652 -20.20 0.12 9.04
C THR A 652 -18.68 0.11 8.98
N LEU A 653 -18.00 0.32 10.11
CA LEU A 653 -16.53 0.27 10.17
C LEU A 653 -15.98 -1.14 9.85
N ILE A 654 -16.62 -2.23 10.30
CA ILE A 654 -16.27 -3.61 9.91
C ILE A 654 -16.34 -3.78 8.39
N ARG A 655 -17.45 -3.35 7.78
CA ARG A 655 -17.69 -3.49 6.33
C ARG A 655 -16.70 -2.65 5.51
N VAL A 656 -16.42 -1.42 5.93
CA VAL A 656 -15.41 -0.54 5.32
C VAL A 656 -13.98 -1.09 5.50
N ARG A 657 -13.59 -1.57 6.69
CA ARG A 657 -12.24 -2.13 6.91
C ARG A 657 -12.03 -3.43 6.15
N ALA A 658 -13.03 -4.31 6.05
CA ALA A 658 -12.95 -5.52 5.22
C ALA A 658 -12.75 -5.18 3.73
N ALA A 659 -13.43 -4.13 3.23
CA ALA A 659 -13.22 -3.62 1.88
C ALA A 659 -11.80 -3.07 1.68
N MET A 660 -11.32 -2.20 2.59
CA MET A 660 -9.99 -1.60 2.50
C MET A 660 -8.87 -2.66 2.52
N LEU A 661 -8.97 -3.67 3.39
CA LEU A 661 -7.98 -4.75 3.49
C LEU A 661 -7.98 -5.68 2.26
N LEU A 662 -9.15 -6.01 1.72
CA LEU A 662 -9.26 -6.76 0.46
C LEU A 662 -8.51 -6.05 -0.69
N LEU A 663 -8.71 -4.73 -0.81
CA LEU A 663 -8.09 -3.91 -1.86
C LEU A 663 -6.58 -3.72 -1.63
N SER A 664 -6.17 -3.49 -0.37
CA SER A 664 -4.77 -3.32 0.01
C SER A 664 -3.94 -4.59 -0.24
N ALA A 665 -4.45 -5.75 0.17
CA ALA A 665 -3.79 -7.03 -0.04
C ALA A 665 -3.69 -7.38 -1.54
N SER A 666 -4.76 -7.11 -2.31
CA SER A 666 -4.77 -7.30 -3.76
C SER A 666 -3.77 -6.38 -4.47
N SER A 667 -3.70 -5.11 -4.09
CA SER A 667 -2.71 -4.14 -4.61
C SER A 667 -1.27 -4.53 -4.25
N THR A 668 -1.06 -5.08 -3.05
CA THR A 668 0.23 -5.61 -2.59
C THR A 668 0.65 -6.84 -3.40
N MET A 669 -0.28 -7.75 -3.72
CA MET A 669 -0.03 -8.87 -4.63
C MET A 669 0.35 -8.40 -6.05
N GLY A 670 -0.39 -7.46 -6.64
CA GLY A 670 -0.04 -6.87 -7.95
C GLY A 670 1.28 -6.10 -7.95
N SER A 671 1.71 -5.60 -6.78
CA SER A 671 3.00 -4.94 -6.62
C SER A 671 4.15 -5.94 -6.46
N LEU A 672 3.92 -7.05 -5.75
CA LEU A 672 4.85 -8.18 -5.67
C LEU A 672 5.00 -8.90 -7.02
N ALA A 673 3.94 -9.00 -7.81
CA ALA A 673 3.94 -9.53 -9.17
C ALA A 673 4.89 -8.71 -10.07
N ARG A 674 4.63 -7.40 -10.20
CA ARG A 674 5.46 -6.47 -10.99
C ARG A 674 6.92 -6.41 -10.52
N LEU A 675 7.17 -6.49 -9.21
CA LEU A 675 8.52 -6.61 -8.65
C LEU A 675 9.21 -7.91 -9.08
N THR A 676 8.48 -9.02 -9.06
CA THR A 676 8.96 -10.35 -9.44
C THR A 676 9.30 -10.45 -10.93
N GLU A 677 8.51 -9.80 -11.79
CA GLU A 677 8.77 -9.74 -13.23
C GLU A 677 9.95 -8.83 -13.60
N SER A 678 9.98 -7.62 -13.03
CA SER A 678 11.00 -6.61 -13.34
C SER A 678 12.40 -6.97 -12.82
N LEU A 679 12.50 -7.79 -11.76
CA LEU A 679 13.77 -8.24 -11.18
C LEU A 679 13.89 -9.77 -11.21
N PRO A 680 14.14 -10.39 -12.38
CA PRO A 680 14.16 -11.84 -12.54
C PRO A 680 15.28 -12.56 -11.74
N SER A 681 16.29 -11.81 -11.27
CA SER A 681 17.40 -12.30 -10.45
C SER A 681 17.12 -12.32 -8.93
N ILE A 682 15.97 -11.82 -8.45
CA ILE A 682 15.61 -11.87 -7.03
C ILE A 682 15.37 -13.32 -6.57
N PRO A 683 15.89 -13.71 -5.38
CA PRO A 683 15.52 -14.98 -4.75
C PRO A 683 14.06 -14.93 -4.30
N ILE A 684 13.32 -16.01 -4.59
CA ILE A 684 11.96 -16.19 -4.08
C ILE A 684 11.97 -17.46 -3.21
N PRO A 685 12.15 -17.35 -1.89
CA PRO A 685 12.17 -18.50 -1.01
C PRO A 685 10.76 -19.08 -0.78
N ALA A 686 10.71 -20.34 -0.34
CA ALA A 686 9.47 -21.11 -0.27
C ALA A 686 8.44 -20.59 0.74
N ASN A 687 8.86 -19.80 1.73
CA ASN A 687 7.96 -19.07 2.63
C ASN A 687 7.15 -18.00 1.88
N VAL A 688 7.77 -17.20 1.00
CA VAL A 688 7.08 -16.19 0.18
C VAL A 688 5.99 -16.84 -0.67
N ALA A 689 6.32 -17.95 -1.36
CA ALA A 689 5.34 -18.69 -2.15
C ALA A 689 4.17 -19.24 -1.30
N LYS A 690 4.46 -19.71 -0.07
CA LYS A 690 3.40 -20.12 0.87
C LYS A 690 2.54 -18.93 1.31
N SER A 691 3.14 -17.80 1.68
CA SER A 691 2.43 -16.58 2.08
C SER A 691 1.53 -16.08 0.96
N VAL A 692 2.04 -15.96 -0.28
CA VAL A 692 1.25 -15.61 -1.48
C VAL A 692 0.06 -16.57 -1.67
N SER A 693 0.28 -17.89 -1.59
CA SER A 693 -0.83 -18.86 -1.70
C SER A 693 -1.86 -18.73 -0.56
N THR A 694 -1.43 -18.32 0.63
CA THR A 694 -2.29 -18.08 1.79
C THR A 694 -3.10 -16.80 1.59
N THR A 695 -2.47 -15.71 1.13
CA THR A 695 -3.11 -14.46 0.76
C THR A 695 -4.18 -14.67 -0.31
N LEU A 696 -3.85 -15.33 -1.43
CA LEU A 696 -4.82 -15.59 -2.51
C LEU A 696 -6.01 -16.44 -2.05
N SER A 697 -5.76 -17.44 -1.20
CA SER A 697 -6.83 -18.23 -0.56
C SER A 697 -7.73 -17.35 0.31
N HIS A 698 -7.16 -16.57 1.23
CA HIS A 698 -7.93 -15.70 2.13
C HIS A 698 -8.60 -14.51 1.42
N LEU A 699 -8.05 -14.00 0.31
CA LEU A 699 -8.72 -13.06 -0.59
C LEU A 699 -9.99 -13.69 -1.19
N SER A 700 -9.91 -14.94 -1.68
CA SER A 700 -11.06 -15.66 -2.25
C SER A 700 -12.14 -15.94 -1.19
N LEU A 701 -11.75 -16.29 0.04
CA LEU A 701 -12.65 -16.44 1.17
C LEU A 701 -13.29 -15.11 1.55
N THR A 702 -12.51 -14.02 1.67
CA THR A 702 -13.03 -12.68 1.96
C THR A 702 -14.09 -12.25 0.95
N CYS A 703 -13.80 -12.42 -0.35
CA CYS A 703 -14.76 -12.12 -1.41
C CYS A 703 -16.06 -12.94 -1.27
N THR A 704 -15.93 -14.22 -0.89
CA THR A 704 -17.06 -15.13 -0.69
C THR A 704 -17.88 -14.75 0.54
N HIS A 705 -17.24 -14.41 1.67
CA HIS A 705 -17.90 -13.99 2.90
C HIS A 705 -18.64 -12.65 2.71
N LEU A 706 -18.04 -11.67 2.02
CA LEU A 706 -18.72 -10.41 1.66
C LEU A 706 -20.00 -10.67 0.84
N ARG A 707 -19.91 -11.49 -0.22
CA ARG A 707 -21.07 -11.86 -1.07
C ARG A 707 -22.21 -12.56 -0.31
N HIS A 708 -21.93 -13.19 0.83
CA HIS A 708 -22.93 -13.84 1.68
C HIS A 708 -23.37 -12.99 2.89
N GLY A 709 -22.92 -11.73 3.00
CA GLY A 709 -23.26 -10.87 4.14
C GLY A 709 -22.62 -11.29 5.47
N ARG A 710 -21.52 -12.07 5.43
CA ARG A 710 -20.76 -12.51 6.62
C ARG A 710 -19.55 -11.61 6.83
N PHE A 711 -19.81 -10.37 7.21
CA PHE A 711 -18.83 -9.28 7.31
C PHE A 711 -17.80 -9.50 8.43
N HIS A 712 -18.17 -10.10 9.57
CA HIS A 712 -17.21 -10.46 10.62
C HIS A 712 -16.18 -11.48 10.12
N ALA A 713 -16.62 -12.56 9.45
CA ALA A 713 -15.75 -13.58 8.87
C ALA A 713 -14.96 -13.05 7.65
N ALA A 714 -15.52 -12.12 6.88
CA ALA A 714 -14.81 -11.41 5.83
C ALA A 714 -13.66 -10.57 6.41
N LEU A 715 -13.90 -9.78 7.46
CA LEU A 715 -12.86 -8.98 8.12
C LEU A 715 -11.75 -9.87 8.69
N ALA A 716 -12.10 -10.97 9.36
CA ALA A 716 -11.13 -11.95 9.87
C ALA A 716 -10.26 -12.55 8.75
N SER A 717 -10.87 -12.91 7.61
CA SER A 717 -10.13 -13.41 6.44
C SER A 717 -9.25 -12.33 5.81
N ALA A 718 -9.73 -11.09 5.71
CA ALA A 718 -9.01 -9.98 5.11
C ALA A 718 -7.74 -9.59 5.90
N ARG A 719 -7.79 -9.68 7.24
CA ARG A 719 -6.60 -9.52 8.10
C ARG A 719 -5.50 -10.52 7.77
N VAL A 720 -5.84 -11.80 7.62
CA VAL A 720 -4.88 -12.86 7.30
C VAL A 720 -4.31 -12.66 5.89
N ALA A 721 -5.15 -12.24 4.94
CA ALA A 721 -4.71 -11.91 3.59
C ALA A 721 -3.69 -10.76 3.58
N GLU A 722 -3.97 -9.65 4.27
CA GLU A 722 -3.08 -8.48 4.39
C GLU A 722 -1.78 -8.82 5.13
N ALA A 723 -1.87 -9.50 6.28
CA ALA A 723 -0.69 -9.83 7.09
C ALA A 723 0.29 -10.74 6.35
N GLU A 724 -0.18 -11.76 5.64
CA GLU A 724 0.68 -12.59 4.79
C GLU A 724 1.09 -11.88 3.49
N ALA A 725 0.31 -10.90 3.00
CA ALA A 725 0.69 -10.06 1.85
C ALA A 725 1.89 -9.17 2.18
N GLU A 726 1.78 -8.34 3.23
CA GLU A 726 2.89 -7.50 3.71
C GLU A 726 4.11 -8.35 4.07
N ARG A 727 3.92 -9.48 4.77
CA ARG A 727 4.99 -10.43 5.08
C ARG A 727 5.72 -10.92 3.82
N SER A 728 4.98 -11.29 2.77
CA SER A 728 5.57 -11.79 1.52
C SER A 728 6.31 -10.69 0.74
N PHE A 729 5.86 -9.44 0.84
CA PHE A 729 6.45 -8.29 0.14
C PHE A 729 7.69 -7.72 0.87
N PHE A 730 7.67 -7.71 2.21
CA PHE A 730 8.77 -7.22 3.04
C PHE A 730 9.71 -8.34 3.55
N GLU A 731 9.66 -9.54 2.97
CA GLU A 731 10.50 -10.67 3.36
C GLU A 731 12.00 -10.34 3.18
N LYS A 732 12.72 -10.26 4.31
CA LYS A 732 14.10 -9.75 4.40
C LYS A 732 15.10 -10.42 3.45
N SER A 733 14.89 -11.71 3.11
CA SER A 733 15.76 -12.44 2.19
C SER A 733 15.64 -12.03 0.71
N MET A 734 14.52 -11.41 0.30
CA MET A 734 14.35 -10.91 -1.08
C MET A 734 15.21 -9.67 -1.33
N VAL A 735 15.16 -8.71 -0.40
CA VAL A 735 15.92 -7.44 -0.47
C VAL A 735 17.43 -7.67 -0.38
N GLY A 736 17.87 -8.60 0.49
CA GLY A 736 19.29 -8.78 0.81
C GLY A 736 20.19 -9.34 -0.29
N GLN A 737 19.65 -9.83 -1.41
CA GLN A 737 20.46 -10.47 -2.48
C GLN A 737 20.43 -9.73 -3.84
N VAL A 738 19.70 -8.62 -3.95
CA VAL A 738 19.69 -7.76 -5.16
C VAL A 738 21.10 -7.27 -5.54
N TYR A 739 22.02 -7.23 -4.58
CA TYR A 739 23.37 -6.66 -4.71
C TYR A 739 24.41 -7.50 -5.50
N PHE A 740 24.02 -8.66 -6.07
CA PHE A 740 24.93 -9.53 -6.83
C PHE A 740 24.48 -9.80 -8.27
N PRO A 741 24.69 -8.84 -9.20
CA PRO A 741 24.57 -9.05 -10.64
C PRO A 741 25.34 -10.28 -11.13
N ASP A 742 24.82 -10.96 -12.16
CA ASP A 742 25.50 -12.12 -12.77
C ASP A 742 26.86 -11.74 -13.38
N GLU A 743 27.02 -10.49 -13.79
CA GLU A 743 28.30 -9.89 -14.21
C GLU A 743 29.39 -10.03 -13.12
N HIS A 744 29.04 -9.78 -11.85
CA HIS A 744 29.97 -9.95 -10.73
C HIS A 744 30.29 -11.43 -10.48
N LYS A 745 29.32 -12.34 -10.68
CA LYS A 745 29.59 -13.79 -10.62
C LYS A 745 30.59 -14.20 -11.71
N VAL A 746 30.40 -13.75 -12.95
CA VAL A 746 31.34 -14.00 -14.06
C VAL A 746 32.70 -13.39 -13.77
N ALA A 747 32.78 -12.15 -13.28
CA ALA A 747 34.04 -11.48 -12.93
C ALA A 747 34.84 -12.21 -11.84
N VAL A 748 34.18 -12.86 -10.87
CA VAL A 748 34.83 -13.68 -9.83
C VAL A 748 35.33 -15.01 -10.39
N TYR A 749 34.61 -15.65 -11.31
CA TYR A 749 35.03 -16.94 -11.89
C TYR A 749 36.03 -16.81 -13.07
N LEU A 750 36.06 -15.69 -13.77
CA LEU A 750 36.91 -15.50 -14.96
C LEU A 750 38.42 -15.68 -14.68
N PRO A 751 39.01 -15.14 -13.59
CA PRO A 751 40.44 -15.35 -13.27
C PRO A 751 40.78 -16.80 -12.93
N LEU A 752 39.83 -17.54 -12.35
CA LEU A 752 40.00 -18.94 -11.98
C LEU A 752 39.91 -19.88 -13.21
N LEU A 753 38.94 -19.61 -14.09
CA LEU A 753 38.66 -20.46 -15.25
C LEU A 753 39.51 -20.11 -16.48
N GLY A 754 39.88 -18.85 -16.68
CA GLY A 754 40.62 -18.37 -17.86
C GLY A 754 41.93 -19.13 -18.14
N PRO A 755 42.84 -19.30 -17.16
CA PRO A 755 44.12 -19.99 -17.36
C PRO A 755 43.99 -21.46 -17.79
N VAL A 756 42.89 -22.13 -17.43
CA VAL A 756 42.61 -23.53 -17.80
C VAL A 756 41.78 -23.61 -19.10
N GLY A 757 40.82 -22.70 -19.26
CA GLY A 757 39.89 -22.67 -20.39
C GLY A 757 40.54 -22.28 -21.71
N VAL A 758 41.41 -21.25 -21.73
CA VAL A 758 42.03 -20.76 -22.96
C VAL A 758 42.91 -21.84 -23.65
N PRO A 759 43.79 -22.58 -22.94
CA PRO A 759 44.52 -23.70 -23.53
C PRO A 759 43.62 -24.83 -24.05
N LEU A 760 42.51 -25.14 -23.36
CA LEU A 760 41.55 -26.18 -23.77
C LEU A 760 40.75 -25.78 -25.02
N LEU A 761 40.36 -24.50 -25.14
CA LEU A 761 39.70 -23.94 -26.32
C LEU A 761 40.63 -23.91 -27.53
N VAL A 762 41.86 -23.42 -27.36
CA VAL A 762 42.88 -23.41 -28.43
C VAL A 762 43.26 -24.84 -28.84
N GLY A 763 43.30 -25.78 -27.89
CA GLY A 763 43.49 -27.20 -28.16
C GLY A 763 42.35 -27.81 -28.99
N LEU A 764 41.10 -27.57 -28.60
CA LEU A 764 39.92 -28.03 -29.31
C LEU A 764 39.85 -27.46 -30.74
N LEU A 765 40.02 -26.14 -30.90
CA LEU A 765 39.97 -25.47 -32.21
C LEU A 765 41.05 -25.99 -33.18
N LYS A 766 42.27 -26.24 -32.68
CA LYS A 766 43.35 -26.81 -33.51
C LYS A 766 43.03 -28.24 -33.95
N GLU A 767 42.48 -29.07 -33.08
CA GLU A 767 42.20 -30.47 -33.40
C GLU A 767 40.91 -30.64 -34.23
N VAL A 768 39.90 -29.79 -34.04
CA VAL A 768 38.73 -29.68 -34.94
C VAL A 768 39.18 -29.25 -36.34
N LYS A 769 40.09 -28.26 -36.47
CA LYS A 769 40.64 -27.84 -37.76
C LYS A 769 41.40 -28.98 -38.45
N ARG A 770 42.16 -29.79 -37.71
CA ARG A 770 42.82 -31.02 -38.20
C ARG A 770 41.83 -32.10 -38.62
N PHE A 771 40.74 -32.29 -37.88
CA PHE A 771 39.68 -33.24 -38.23
C PHE A 771 38.91 -32.85 -39.49
N VAL A 772 38.62 -31.55 -39.68
CA VAL A 772 38.01 -31.03 -40.91
C VAL A 772 38.96 -31.15 -42.10
N ALA A 773 40.25 -30.84 -41.93
CA ALA A 773 41.26 -30.99 -42.98
C ALA A 773 41.43 -32.46 -43.41
N SER A 774 41.55 -33.38 -42.46
CA SER A 774 41.67 -34.82 -42.75
C SER A 774 40.38 -35.46 -43.27
N ARG A 775 39.19 -34.89 -42.99
CA ARG A 775 37.94 -35.25 -43.69
C ARG A 775 37.89 -34.73 -45.12
N LYS A 776 38.43 -33.54 -45.42
CA LYS A 776 38.53 -33.03 -46.81
C LYS A 776 39.53 -33.86 -47.63
N ALA A 777 40.68 -34.23 -47.06
CA ALA A 777 41.68 -35.13 -47.66
C ALA A 777 41.29 -36.63 -47.63
N LYS A 778 39.99 -36.92 -47.48
CA LYS A 778 39.34 -38.24 -47.61
C LYS A 778 38.08 -38.17 -48.49
N LYS A 779 37.92 -37.07 -49.23
CA LYS A 779 36.74 -36.73 -50.04
C LYS A 779 37.12 -36.11 -51.38
N ALA A 780 38.28 -35.45 -51.44
CA ALA A 780 39.22 -35.64 -52.56
C ALA A 780 40.05 -36.91 -52.29
#